data_AF-A0A0A0JRR6-F1
#
_entry.id   AF-A0A0A0JRR6-F1
#
_cell.length_a   1.000
_cell.length_b   1.000
_cell.length_c   1.000
_cell.angle_alpha   90.00
_cell.angle_beta   90.00
_cell.angle_gamma   90.00
#
_symmetry.space_group_name_H-M   'P 1'
#
loop_
_entity.id
_entity.type
_entity.pdbx_description
1 polymer ?
#
loop_
_entity_poly.entity_id
_entity_poly.type
_entity_poly.pdbx_seq_one_letter_code
_entity_poly.pdbx_strand_id
1 'polypeptide(L)'
;MVLILVAFLTALGIAPAAADTPQHRPAYHFSPAKNWMNDPNGLVFHKGVYHLFFQYNPLGDRWGNMSWGHATSTDLVHWDEQPVAIPFDANEGVFSGSVVVDTANSSGFGTAQNPPLVAMYTSAYTPASGRDGIQAQSLAYSTDDGQTWTKYSGNPVIDIGSREFRDPKVFWYAPANEWRMVAVVANEHKVLIWRSTDLKQWTRLSEFGPRNAIGGVWECPDLFPLAVDGDPANVKWVMLVSLNPGGIAGGSGTQYFVGDFDGTTFTADGPATYEPPAGTLLQGFENGYAGWTPAGTAFGSQPAAGALPGQQTVTGYVGERLVNSFIDFDAAQGELTSPSFTIDQRHLNFLIGGGRHPAVPGATQGDPGGEVFTDFETLDPATNLPSGWSATGDFVGYGATSSGLPYHQGDKVLDTCVVPDKCDLAVGTFVSPEFTVTRDWVNLLIAGGTHPLGTSGPTVVELVSGGRVVGSVTGNSSGDMDWRHIDASSVRGETARIVVRDENSTGDWGHLMVDDIRFSDTAAGPRDTQTTVNLVVDGDVVRSSTGTDSEALDWASWDLADLQGRSAQIRIVDHSSGGWGHILADQFMLASAPAKNGTDRADWVDYGRDNYAGVTFNGLPDEQRISIGWMNNWQYAQDVPTSPWRGQMTMPRTLSLVSSATGPQLRQTPVAGVDRALVNRDKEQAKVRPVATGERATGLDATVARVEVRVALGSAAEAGVVLRRSADGSVGTRVGVRRDGTLVVDRTRSGDVGFNALFPSVEEAPVTVRDGEVTFTAYLDRSSVEVLAQGGQRSVTDLIYPPASATGVATYAVGGTAKAVDVKVTPLRP
;
A
#
# COMPACT_ATOMS: atom_id res chain seq x y z
N MET A 1 -24.94 -22.31 -38.30
CA MET A 1 -25.81 -21.78 -37.24
C MET A 1 -25.11 -21.66 -35.87
N VAL A 2 -23.77 -21.59 -35.82
CA VAL A 2 -22.98 -21.43 -34.58
C VAL A 2 -22.18 -20.12 -34.56
N LEU A 3 -21.89 -19.52 -35.73
CA LEU A 3 -21.22 -18.21 -35.83
C LEU A 3 -22.11 -17.00 -35.48
N ILE A 4 -23.44 -17.14 -35.50
CA ILE A 4 -24.37 -16.02 -35.26
C ILE A 4 -24.65 -15.81 -33.76
N LEU A 5 -24.34 -16.80 -32.91
CA LEU A 5 -24.58 -16.70 -31.46
C LEU A 5 -23.45 -15.98 -30.71
N VAL A 6 -22.23 -15.94 -31.26
CA VAL A 6 -21.08 -15.26 -30.63
C VAL A 6 -21.15 -13.74 -30.85
N ALA A 7 -21.71 -13.28 -31.97
CA ALA A 7 -21.84 -11.85 -32.30
C ALA A 7 -22.91 -11.11 -31.48
N PHE A 8 -23.82 -11.83 -30.81
CA PHE A 8 -24.88 -11.21 -29.99
C PHE A 8 -24.48 -10.98 -28.53
N LEU A 9 -23.40 -11.61 -28.03
CA LEU A 9 -22.90 -11.41 -26.66
C LEU A 9 -21.99 -10.18 -26.54
N THR A 10 -21.33 -9.76 -27.62
CA THR A 10 -20.52 -8.53 -27.66
C THR A 10 -21.36 -7.24 -27.69
N ALA A 11 -22.65 -7.32 -28.01
CA ALA A 11 -23.55 -6.16 -28.10
C ALA A 11 -24.13 -5.71 -26.73
N LEU A 12 -23.78 -6.38 -25.63
CA LEU A 12 -24.27 -6.08 -24.28
C LEU A 12 -23.18 -5.64 -23.30
N GLY A 13 -21.92 -5.47 -23.74
CA GLY A 13 -20.82 -5.07 -22.85
C GLY A 13 -20.52 -6.06 -21.72
N ILE A 14 -21.08 -7.28 -21.77
CA ILE A 14 -20.81 -8.31 -20.77
C ILE A 14 -19.48 -8.95 -21.12
N ALA A 15 -18.41 -8.50 -20.45
CA ALA A 15 -17.14 -9.21 -20.47
C ALA A 15 -17.37 -10.69 -20.11
N PRO A 16 -16.76 -11.66 -20.81
CA PRO A 16 -16.87 -13.05 -20.43
C PRO A 16 -16.38 -13.22 -18.99
N ALA A 17 -17.11 -13.99 -18.18
CA ALA A 17 -16.67 -14.33 -16.83
C ALA A 17 -15.24 -14.91 -16.89
N ALA A 18 -14.36 -14.43 -16.01
CA ALA A 18 -13.00 -14.94 -15.93
C ALA A 18 -13.02 -16.46 -15.71
N ALA A 19 -12.21 -17.21 -16.45
CA ALA A 19 -12.10 -18.65 -16.28
C ALA A 19 -11.64 -18.98 -14.85
N ASP A 20 -12.21 -20.02 -14.25
CA ASP A 20 -11.80 -20.51 -12.93
C ASP A 20 -10.29 -20.83 -12.92
N THR A 21 -9.64 -20.55 -11.79
CA THR A 21 -8.20 -20.75 -11.60
C THR A 21 -7.90 -21.76 -10.48
N PRO A 22 -8.41 -23.01 -10.54
CA PRO A 22 -8.27 -24.00 -9.47
C PRO A 22 -6.80 -24.33 -9.15
N GLN A 23 -5.88 -24.12 -10.09
CA GLN A 23 -4.44 -24.30 -9.89
C GLN A 23 -3.85 -23.40 -8.80
N HIS A 24 -4.49 -22.25 -8.52
CA HIS A 24 -4.05 -21.30 -7.48
C HIS A 24 -4.80 -21.47 -6.15
N ARG A 25 -5.79 -22.38 -6.10
CA ARG A 25 -6.59 -22.59 -4.88
C ARG A 25 -5.69 -23.15 -3.78
N PRO A 26 -5.56 -22.50 -2.62
CA PRO A 26 -4.74 -23.05 -1.54
C PRO A 26 -5.26 -24.43 -1.10
N ALA A 27 -4.33 -25.28 -0.69
CA ALA A 27 -4.61 -26.62 -0.22
C ALA A 27 -4.85 -26.66 1.29
N TYR A 28 -4.14 -25.84 2.08
CA TYR A 28 -4.27 -25.83 3.54
C TYR A 28 -4.52 -24.43 4.14
N HIS A 29 -4.46 -23.37 3.34
CA HIS A 29 -4.95 -22.06 3.74
C HIS A 29 -6.44 -21.91 3.48
N PHE A 30 -7.13 -21.16 4.36
CA PHE A 30 -8.52 -20.84 4.14
C PHE A 30 -8.68 -19.83 3.00
N SER A 31 -9.59 -20.13 2.06
CA SER A 31 -10.14 -19.19 1.09
C SER A 31 -11.65 -19.40 0.99
N PRO A 32 -12.49 -18.40 0.65
CA PRO A 32 -13.94 -18.61 0.59
C PRO A 32 -14.26 -19.39 -0.70
N ALA A 33 -15.39 -20.09 -0.79
CA ALA A 33 -15.74 -20.89 -1.97
C ALA A 33 -15.76 -20.04 -3.25
N LYS A 34 -16.14 -18.78 -3.12
CA LYS A 34 -16.17 -17.76 -4.18
C LYS A 34 -16.05 -16.37 -3.57
N ASN A 35 -16.01 -15.35 -4.42
CA ASN A 35 -16.06 -13.94 -4.09
C ASN A 35 -14.86 -13.42 -3.27
N TRP A 36 -14.95 -12.14 -2.87
CA TRP A 36 -13.91 -11.41 -2.13
C TRP A 36 -13.90 -11.73 -0.65
N MET A 37 -12.71 -11.95 -0.08
CA MET A 37 -12.45 -11.76 1.35
C MET A 37 -11.33 -10.76 1.63
N ASN A 38 -11.36 -10.17 2.83
CA ASN A 38 -10.18 -9.56 3.44
C ASN A 38 -9.97 -10.04 4.89
N ASP A 39 -10.03 -9.14 5.86
CA ASP A 39 -9.55 -9.31 7.23
C ASP A 39 -10.20 -10.51 7.93
N PRO A 40 -9.45 -11.29 8.73
CA PRO A 40 -10.04 -12.21 9.69
C PRO A 40 -10.77 -11.45 10.77
N ASN A 41 -11.97 -11.91 11.11
CA ASN A 41 -12.82 -11.33 12.13
C ASN A 41 -13.26 -12.40 13.11
N GLY A 42 -13.70 -11.95 14.28
CA GLY A 42 -14.44 -12.81 15.20
C GLY A 42 -13.76 -14.11 15.61
N LEU A 43 -12.42 -14.19 15.54
CA LEU A 43 -11.69 -15.42 15.84
C LEU A 43 -12.01 -15.88 17.27
N VAL A 44 -12.74 -16.97 17.41
CA VAL A 44 -13.17 -17.49 18.71
C VAL A 44 -13.12 -19.00 18.72
N PHE A 45 -12.57 -19.56 19.79
CA PHE A 45 -12.64 -20.98 20.10
C PHE A 45 -13.77 -21.23 21.07
N HIS A 46 -14.74 -22.06 20.68
CA HIS A 46 -15.93 -22.34 21.47
C HIS A 46 -16.29 -23.83 21.34
N LYS A 47 -16.48 -24.50 22.49
CA LYS A 47 -16.89 -25.92 22.56
C LYS A 47 -16.09 -26.88 21.65
N GLY A 48 -14.79 -26.67 21.51
CA GLY A 48 -13.93 -27.53 20.68
C GLY A 48 -13.83 -27.13 19.21
N VAL A 49 -14.46 -26.02 18.82
CA VAL A 49 -14.52 -25.53 17.44
C VAL A 49 -13.84 -24.16 17.35
N TYR A 50 -12.96 -24.01 16.38
CA TYR A 50 -12.40 -22.74 15.95
C TYR A 50 -13.35 -22.09 14.94
N HIS A 51 -13.81 -20.89 15.23
CA HIS A 51 -14.60 -20.08 14.32
C HIS A 51 -13.69 -19.01 13.69
N LEU A 52 -13.71 -18.96 12.36
CA LEU A 52 -13.08 -17.93 11.54
C LEU A 52 -14.21 -17.15 10.87
N PHE A 53 -14.44 -15.91 11.30
CA PHE A 53 -15.22 -14.97 10.51
C PHE A 53 -14.26 -14.15 9.65
N PHE A 54 -14.77 -13.49 8.63
CA PHE A 54 -13.94 -12.69 7.74
C PHE A 54 -14.78 -11.67 7.00
N GLN A 55 -14.17 -10.52 6.70
CA GLN A 55 -14.76 -9.53 5.81
C GLN A 55 -15.02 -10.20 4.45
N TYR A 56 -16.25 -10.10 3.96
CA TYR A 56 -16.73 -10.86 2.81
C TYR A 56 -17.69 -10.04 1.96
N ASN A 57 -17.54 -10.10 0.63
CA ASN A 57 -18.55 -9.61 -0.30
C ASN A 57 -19.40 -10.80 -0.81
N PRO A 58 -20.65 -10.98 -0.36
CA PRO A 58 -21.48 -12.07 -0.85
C PRO A 58 -21.95 -11.90 -2.30
N LEU A 59 -21.78 -10.71 -2.89
CA LEU A 59 -22.31 -10.36 -4.21
C LEU A 59 -21.25 -10.24 -5.32
N GLY A 60 -19.96 -10.32 -5.01
CA GLY A 60 -18.92 -10.19 -6.03
C GLY A 60 -17.51 -10.48 -5.53
N ASP A 61 -16.56 -10.60 -6.47
CA ASP A 61 -15.16 -10.96 -6.21
C ASP A 61 -14.25 -9.74 -5.97
N ARG A 62 -14.83 -8.56 -5.81
CA ARG A 62 -14.14 -7.31 -5.44
C ARG A 62 -14.64 -6.77 -4.11
N TRP A 63 -13.90 -5.87 -3.49
CA TRP A 63 -14.36 -5.18 -2.27
C TRP A 63 -15.69 -4.43 -2.51
N GLY A 64 -16.66 -4.67 -1.64
CA GLY A 64 -17.98 -4.03 -1.62
C GLY A 64 -18.99 -4.87 -0.81
N ASN A 65 -20.13 -4.31 -0.41
CA ASN A 65 -21.20 -5.05 0.31
C ASN A 65 -20.70 -5.81 1.55
N MET A 66 -19.80 -5.20 2.32
CA MET A 66 -19.06 -5.85 3.41
C MET A 66 -19.96 -6.51 4.44
N SER A 67 -19.82 -7.82 4.54
CA SER A 67 -20.50 -8.72 5.47
C SER A 67 -19.45 -9.55 6.22
N TRP A 68 -19.86 -10.25 7.27
CA TRP A 68 -19.02 -11.31 7.86
C TRP A 68 -19.38 -12.66 7.26
N GLY A 69 -18.45 -13.21 6.47
CA GLY A 69 -18.42 -14.64 6.15
C GLY A 69 -18.05 -15.48 7.38
N HIS A 70 -18.22 -16.79 7.31
CA HIS A 70 -17.96 -17.69 8.45
C HIS A 70 -17.45 -19.04 7.97
N ALA A 71 -16.45 -19.58 8.67
CA ALA A 71 -15.97 -20.93 8.54
C ALA A 71 -15.65 -21.52 9.92
N THR A 72 -15.69 -22.84 10.03
CA THR A 72 -15.36 -23.56 11.26
C THR A 72 -14.31 -24.64 11.02
N SER A 73 -13.53 -24.95 12.05
CA SER A 73 -12.54 -26.02 12.03
C SER A 73 -12.36 -26.63 13.41
N THR A 74 -11.90 -27.88 13.47
CA THR A 74 -11.48 -28.52 14.74
C THR A 74 -9.95 -28.61 14.87
N ASP A 75 -9.21 -28.23 13.83
CA ASP A 75 -7.75 -28.36 13.80
C ASP A 75 -6.99 -27.23 13.11
N LEU A 76 -7.70 -26.18 12.69
CA LEU A 76 -7.17 -24.98 12.01
C LEU A 76 -6.61 -25.24 10.61
N VAL A 77 -6.83 -26.42 10.03
CA VAL A 77 -6.40 -26.79 8.67
C VAL A 77 -7.59 -27.16 7.80
N HIS A 78 -8.48 -28.02 8.29
CA HIS A 78 -9.69 -28.42 7.56
C HIS A 78 -10.83 -27.47 7.95
N TRP A 79 -11.22 -26.61 7.00
CA TRP A 79 -12.23 -25.58 7.21
C TRP A 79 -13.52 -25.91 6.46
N ASP A 80 -14.63 -25.88 7.20
CA ASP A 80 -15.98 -25.99 6.66
C ASP A 80 -16.62 -24.60 6.61
N GLU A 81 -16.79 -24.06 5.39
CA GLU A 81 -17.48 -22.78 5.19
C GLU A 81 -18.96 -22.89 5.57
N GLN A 82 -19.42 -21.88 6.31
CA GLN A 82 -20.77 -21.76 6.84
C GLN A 82 -21.54 -20.67 6.08
N PRO A 83 -22.87 -20.56 6.26
CA PRO A 83 -23.61 -19.41 5.77
C PRO A 83 -23.04 -18.07 6.27
N VAL A 84 -23.27 -16.99 5.51
CA VAL A 84 -22.89 -15.63 5.93
C VAL A 84 -23.48 -15.34 7.32
N ALA A 85 -22.61 -14.93 8.25
CA ALA A 85 -22.95 -14.74 9.65
C ALA A 85 -23.68 -13.43 9.88
N ILE A 86 -23.08 -12.31 9.49
CA ILE A 86 -23.64 -10.96 9.68
C ILE A 86 -23.67 -10.25 8.32
N PRO A 87 -24.83 -10.17 7.65
CA PRO A 87 -24.91 -9.54 6.35
C PRO A 87 -24.89 -8.01 6.46
N PHE A 88 -24.31 -7.37 5.43
CA PHE A 88 -24.58 -5.97 5.13
C PHE A 88 -26.07 -5.74 4.87
N ASP A 89 -26.52 -4.50 5.00
CA ASP A 89 -27.88 -4.10 4.61
C ASP A 89 -27.90 -2.68 4.04
N ALA A 90 -29.11 -2.14 3.81
CA ALA A 90 -29.27 -0.82 3.23
C ALA A 90 -28.63 0.30 4.08
N ASN A 91 -28.55 0.12 5.40
CA ASN A 91 -28.08 1.14 6.34
C ASN A 91 -26.59 1.04 6.64
N GLU A 92 -25.98 -0.14 6.55
CA GLU A 92 -24.59 -0.35 6.96
C GLU A 92 -23.87 -1.45 6.18
N GLY A 93 -22.58 -1.22 5.95
CA GLY A 93 -21.59 -2.28 5.82
C GLY A 93 -21.17 -2.78 7.20
N VAL A 94 -20.89 -4.08 7.31
CA VAL A 94 -20.38 -4.74 8.52
C VAL A 94 -18.87 -4.86 8.35
N PHE A 95 -18.12 -4.00 9.02
CA PHE A 95 -16.66 -3.95 9.00
C PHE A 95 -16.06 -4.81 10.12
N SER A 96 -14.73 -4.87 10.16
CA SER A 96 -13.95 -5.76 11.01
C SER A 96 -14.26 -5.63 12.50
N GLY A 97 -13.89 -6.67 13.25
CA GLY A 97 -14.18 -6.76 14.69
C GLY A 97 -13.91 -8.15 15.26
N SER A 98 -14.44 -8.40 16.45
CA SER A 98 -14.11 -9.58 17.26
C SER A 98 -15.33 -10.23 17.89
N VAL A 99 -15.17 -11.47 18.36
CA VAL A 99 -16.20 -12.25 19.03
C VAL A 99 -15.68 -12.71 20.37
N VAL A 100 -16.52 -12.65 21.40
CA VAL A 100 -16.24 -13.20 22.74
C VAL A 100 -17.30 -14.21 23.16
N VAL A 101 -16.91 -15.13 24.04
CA VAL A 101 -17.85 -16.02 24.73
C VAL A 101 -18.28 -15.32 26.03
N ASP A 102 -19.52 -14.84 26.11
CA ASP A 102 -20.03 -14.15 27.30
C ASP A 102 -20.55 -15.18 28.33
N THR A 103 -19.61 -15.90 28.95
CA THR A 103 -19.91 -17.02 29.86
C THR A 103 -20.77 -16.63 31.05
N ALA A 104 -20.65 -15.38 31.52
CA ALA A 104 -21.44 -14.86 32.63
C ALA A 104 -22.82 -14.34 32.21
N ASN A 105 -23.13 -14.35 30.89
CA ASN A 105 -24.29 -13.71 30.31
C ASN A 105 -24.42 -12.25 30.78
N SER A 106 -23.30 -11.54 30.87
CA SER A 106 -23.21 -10.15 31.30
C SER A 106 -23.97 -9.21 30.36
N SER A 107 -24.04 -9.57 29.08
CA SER A 107 -24.87 -8.88 28.08
C SER A 107 -26.36 -9.16 28.23
N GLY A 108 -26.76 -10.25 28.88
CA GLY A 108 -28.15 -10.67 28.96
C GLY A 108 -28.76 -11.12 27.63
N PHE A 109 -27.96 -11.43 26.60
CA PHE A 109 -28.46 -11.93 25.30
C PHE A 109 -28.77 -13.43 25.28
N GLY A 110 -28.20 -14.19 26.20
CA GLY A 110 -28.44 -15.63 26.35
C GLY A 110 -28.94 -15.99 27.75
N THR A 111 -28.45 -17.10 28.27
CA THR A 111 -28.74 -17.57 29.64
C THR A 111 -27.49 -18.12 30.30
N ALA A 112 -27.50 -18.34 31.61
CA ALA A 112 -26.36 -18.97 32.30
C ALA A 112 -26.08 -20.41 31.79
N GLN A 113 -27.11 -21.14 31.32
CA GLN A 113 -26.96 -22.50 30.78
C GLN A 113 -26.59 -22.52 29.30
N ASN A 114 -26.89 -21.43 28.59
CA ASN A 114 -26.58 -21.24 27.18
C ASN A 114 -26.04 -19.81 26.98
N PRO A 115 -24.78 -19.57 27.39
CA PRO A 115 -24.18 -18.24 27.27
C PRO A 115 -24.04 -17.85 25.79
N PRO A 116 -24.25 -16.58 25.44
CA PRO A 116 -24.18 -16.15 24.05
C PRO A 116 -22.72 -16.00 23.58
N LEU A 117 -22.50 -16.19 22.28
CA LEU A 117 -21.39 -15.55 21.59
C LEU A 117 -21.81 -14.12 21.26
N VAL A 118 -20.92 -13.15 21.47
CA VAL A 118 -21.18 -11.73 21.19
C VAL A 118 -20.11 -11.22 20.25
N ALA A 119 -20.52 -10.76 19.07
CA ALA A 119 -19.70 -10.06 18.10
C ALA A 119 -19.77 -8.57 18.40
N MET A 120 -18.63 -7.91 18.46
CA MET A 120 -18.51 -6.47 18.35
C MET A 120 -17.83 -6.15 17.02
N TYR A 121 -18.48 -5.32 16.21
CA TYR A 121 -18.06 -5.02 14.84
C TYR A 121 -18.24 -3.52 14.56
N THR A 122 -17.55 -3.00 13.55
CA THR A 122 -17.78 -1.63 13.10
C THR A 122 -18.92 -1.57 12.10
N SER A 123 -19.96 -0.79 12.41
CA SER A 123 -20.95 -0.36 11.43
C SER A 123 -20.37 0.77 10.59
N ALA A 124 -20.16 0.54 9.30
CA ALA A 124 -19.83 1.57 8.32
C ALA A 124 -21.13 2.07 7.69
N TYR A 125 -21.64 3.20 8.19
CA TYR A 125 -22.98 3.67 7.85
C TYR A 125 -23.07 4.29 6.45
N THR A 126 -24.14 3.93 5.74
CA THR A 126 -24.48 4.47 4.43
C THR A 126 -25.35 5.73 4.55
N PRO A 127 -25.60 6.49 3.46
CA PRO A 127 -26.55 7.59 3.48
C PRO A 127 -27.95 7.20 3.96
N ALA A 128 -28.41 5.97 3.69
CA ALA A 128 -29.75 5.51 4.05
C ALA A 128 -29.97 5.45 5.57
N SER A 129 -28.90 5.32 6.35
CA SER A 129 -28.97 5.34 7.83
C SER A 129 -29.19 6.73 8.42
N GLY A 130 -28.99 7.80 7.64
CA GLY A 130 -28.89 9.18 8.13
C GLY A 130 -27.58 9.51 8.85
N ARG A 131 -26.58 8.62 8.81
CA ARG A 131 -25.25 8.76 9.42
C ARG A 131 -24.12 8.57 8.40
N ASP A 132 -24.27 9.15 7.22
CA ASP A 132 -23.41 8.88 6.08
C ASP A 132 -21.90 8.95 6.39
N GLY A 133 -21.21 7.83 6.20
CA GLY A 133 -19.78 7.65 6.38
C GLY A 133 -19.29 7.61 7.82
N ILE A 134 -20.18 7.64 8.82
CA ILE A 134 -19.79 7.41 10.22
C ILE A 134 -19.41 5.94 10.42
N GLN A 135 -18.31 5.72 11.13
CA GLN A 135 -17.89 4.41 11.62
C GLN A 135 -18.13 4.35 13.13
N ALA A 136 -18.94 3.39 13.57
CA ALA A 136 -19.35 3.24 14.98
C ALA A 136 -19.37 1.76 15.39
N GLN A 137 -19.25 1.48 16.69
CA GLN A 137 -19.14 0.09 17.18
C GLN A 137 -20.51 -0.46 17.56
N SER A 138 -20.84 -1.61 17.00
CA SER A 138 -22.12 -2.29 17.07
C SER A 138 -21.97 -3.73 17.58
N LEU A 139 -23.07 -4.31 18.06
CA LEU A 139 -23.11 -5.68 18.55
C LEU A 139 -24.02 -6.57 17.69
N ALA A 140 -23.64 -7.84 17.58
CA ALA A 140 -24.55 -8.93 17.25
C ALA A 140 -24.31 -10.08 18.23
N TYR A 141 -25.30 -10.97 18.39
CA TYR A 141 -25.16 -12.12 19.26
C TYR A 141 -25.70 -13.40 18.63
N SER A 142 -25.13 -14.53 19.05
CA SER A 142 -25.57 -15.88 18.71
C SER A 142 -25.83 -16.67 19.99
N THR A 143 -26.89 -17.48 19.97
CA THR A 143 -27.25 -18.43 21.06
C THR A 143 -27.31 -19.87 20.56
N ASP A 144 -26.82 -20.12 19.35
CA ASP A 144 -26.79 -21.40 18.65
C ASP A 144 -25.35 -21.74 18.21
N ASP A 145 -24.39 -21.46 19.08
CA ASP A 145 -22.96 -21.76 18.90
C ASP A 145 -22.33 -21.10 17.67
N GLY A 146 -22.79 -19.91 17.29
CA GLY A 146 -22.22 -19.09 16.22
C GLY A 146 -22.83 -19.31 14.85
N GLN A 147 -23.88 -20.13 14.73
CA GLN A 147 -24.50 -20.49 13.45
C GLN A 147 -25.42 -19.40 12.90
N THR A 148 -26.15 -18.69 13.77
CA THR A 148 -26.96 -17.53 13.36
C THR A 148 -26.75 -16.34 14.28
N TRP A 149 -26.85 -15.13 13.73
CA TRP A 149 -26.54 -13.89 14.42
C TRP A 149 -27.71 -12.92 14.37
N THR A 150 -27.97 -12.27 15.51
CA THR A 150 -28.97 -11.21 15.64
C THR A 150 -28.27 -9.90 15.96
N LYS A 151 -28.38 -8.89 15.09
CA LYS A 151 -27.91 -7.53 15.36
C LYS A 151 -28.66 -6.95 16.57
N TYR A 152 -27.94 -6.34 17.50
CA TYR A 152 -28.55 -5.74 18.69
C TYR A 152 -29.36 -4.50 18.31
N SER A 153 -30.62 -4.45 18.75
CA SER A 153 -31.53 -3.34 18.43
C SER A 153 -31.11 -1.99 19.01
N GLY A 154 -30.18 -1.97 19.97
CA GLY A 154 -29.63 -0.75 20.58
C GLY A 154 -28.36 -0.24 19.90
N ASN A 155 -27.99 -0.76 18.73
CA ASN A 155 -26.80 -0.32 18.00
C ASN A 155 -26.92 1.14 17.48
N PRO A 156 -25.78 1.86 17.34
CA PRO A 156 -24.44 1.45 17.79
C PRO A 156 -24.28 1.64 19.32
N VAL A 157 -23.41 0.85 19.94
CA VAL A 157 -23.11 0.94 21.39
C VAL A 157 -21.99 1.93 21.71
N ILE A 158 -21.14 2.27 20.73
CA ILE A 158 -20.17 3.37 20.83
C ILE A 158 -20.16 4.15 19.52
N ASP A 159 -20.42 5.45 19.59
CA ASP A 159 -20.30 6.39 18.47
C ASP A 159 -19.58 7.65 18.97
N ILE A 160 -18.47 8.00 18.32
CA ILE A 160 -17.69 9.20 18.62
C ILE A 160 -17.81 10.27 17.52
N GLY A 161 -18.70 10.06 16.53
CA GLY A 161 -18.91 10.96 15.40
C GLY A 161 -17.77 10.95 14.37
N SER A 162 -16.94 9.91 14.35
CA SER A 162 -15.79 9.81 13.44
C SER A 162 -16.12 8.97 12.20
N ARG A 163 -15.48 9.31 11.07
CA ARG A 163 -15.47 8.49 9.85
C ARG A 163 -14.35 7.45 9.84
N GLU A 164 -13.47 7.48 10.84
CA GLU A 164 -12.23 6.70 10.90
C GLU A 164 -12.10 5.93 12.22
N PHE A 165 -13.21 5.53 12.86
CA PHE A 165 -13.21 4.81 14.14
C PHE A 165 -13.67 3.36 13.98
N ARG A 166 -12.73 2.40 14.03
CA ARG A 166 -13.03 1.01 13.64
C ARG A 166 -12.22 -0.08 14.35
N ASP A 167 -12.57 -1.32 14.00
CA ASP A 167 -11.89 -2.58 14.28
C ASP A 167 -11.81 -2.95 15.78
N PRO A 168 -12.96 -3.10 16.47
CA PRO A 168 -12.99 -3.37 17.89
C PRO A 168 -12.53 -4.81 18.21
N LYS A 169 -11.42 -4.94 18.92
CA LYS A 169 -11.00 -6.18 19.60
C LYS A 169 -11.45 -6.15 21.06
N VAL A 170 -12.36 -7.05 21.41
CA VAL A 170 -12.89 -7.25 22.76
C VAL A 170 -12.26 -8.47 23.40
N PHE A 171 -11.92 -8.38 24.68
CA PHE A 171 -11.47 -9.50 25.49
C PHE A 171 -11.90 -9.34 26.96
N TRP A 172 -11.92 -10.46 27.69
CA TRP A 172 -12.20 -10.45 29.13
C TRP A 172 -10.93 -10.12 29.92
N TYR A 173 -10.99 -9.14 30.81
CA TYR A 173 -9.89 -8.79 31.71
C TYR A 173 -10.16 -9.35 33.11
N ALA A 174 -9.68 -10.58 33.33
CA ALA A 174 -9.90 -11.34 34.55
C ALA A 174 -9.56 -10.59 35.86
N PRO A 175 -8.48 -9.79 35.96
CA PRO A 175 -8.15 -9.10 37.21
C PRO A 175 -9.24 -8.13 37.71
N ALA A 176 -10.03 -7.53 36.80
CA ALA A 176 -11.11 -6.61 37.17
C ALA A 176 -12.52 -7.21 37.06
N ASN A 177 -12.65 -8.43 36.51
CA ASN A 177 -13.95 -9.00 36.11
C ASN A 177 -14.76 -8.08 35.20
N GLU A 178 -14.11 -7.52 34.18
CA GLU A 178 -14.70 -6.59 33.22
C GLU A 178 -14.23 -6.92 31.81
N TRP A 179 -14.99 -6.49 30.81
CA TRP A 179 -14.57 -6.49 29.42
C TRP A 179 -13.59 -5.34 29.15
N ARG A 180 -12.66 -5.58 28.25
CA ARG A 180 -11.82 -4.56 27.62
C ARG A 180 -12.05 -4.56 26.13
N MET A 181 -11.92 -3.40 25.53
CA MET A 181 -11.95 -3.25 24.09
C MET A 181 -10.86 -2.28 23.65
N VAL A 182 -10.17 -2.64 22.56
CA VAL A 182 -9.29 -1.74 21.81
C VAL A 182 -9.86 -1.52 20.41
N ALA A 183 -9.86 -0.28 19.94
CA ALA A 183 -10.30 0.12 18.59
C ALA A 183 -9.46 1.32 18.13
N VAL A 184 -9.32 1.51 16.83
CA VAL A 184 -8.46 2.57 16.27
C VAL A 184 -9.26 3.82 15.91
N VAL A 185 -8.68 4.99 16.12
CA VAL A 185 -8.95 6.18 15.29
C VAL A 185 -7.86 6.22 14.23
N ALA A 186 -8.21 5.74 13.05
CA ALA A 186 -7.28 5.17 12.09
C ALA A 186 -6.30 6.21 11.52
N ASN A 187 -6.82 7.38 11.14
CA ASN A 187 -6.03 8.50 10.60
C ASN A 187 -5.23 9.27 11.67
N GLU A 188 -5.63 9.19 12.94
CA GLU A 188 -4.88 9.77 14.06
C GLU A 188 -3.77 8.83 14.56
N HIS A 189 -3.70 7.60 14.05
CA HIS A 189 -2.75 6.56 14.48
C HIS A 189 -2.84 6.32 16.00
N LYS A 190 -4.08 6.21 16.50
CA LYS A 190 -4.35 6.00 17.93
C LYS A 190 -5.20 4.77 18.15
N VAL A 191 -4.83 4.00 19.17
CA VAL A 191 -5.67 2.93 19.74
C VAL A 191 -6.37 3.47 20.99
N LEU A 192 -7.70 3.42 21.02
CA LEU A 192 -8.52 3.78 22.17
C LEU A 192 -8.82 2.53 23.02
N ILE A 193 -8.62 2.64 24.34
CA ILE A 193 -8.90 1.54 25.28
C ILE A 193 -10.18 1.85 26.06
N TRP A 194 -11.06 0.86 26.18
CA TRP A 194 -12.37 0.97 26.83
C TRP A 194 -12.60 -0.17 27.82
N ARG A 195 -13.51 0.06 28.78
CA ARG A 195 -14.08 -1.00 29.63
C ARG A 195 -15.59 -1.07 29.55
N SER A 196 -16.13 -2.26 29.85
CA SER A 196 -17.56 -2.48 30.07
C SER A 196 -17.79 -3.62 31.04
N THR A 197 -18.90 -3.57 31.78
CA THR A 197 -19.40 -4.69 32.60
C THR A 197 -20.46 -5.53 31.88
N ASP A 198 -21.00 -5.06 30.75
CA ASP A 198 -22.19 -5.65 30.11
C ASP A 198 -22.11 -5.70 28.56
N LEU A 199 -20.95 -5.37 27.97
CA LEU A 199 -20.69 -5.22 26.54
C LEU A 199 -21.48 -4.10 25.83
N LYS A 200 -22.39 -3.40 26.52
CA LYS A 200 -23.29 -2.39 25.92
C LYS A 200 -22.92 -0.99 26.34
N GLN A 201 -22.60 -0.79 27.61
CA GLN A 201 -22.19 0.49 28.17
C GLN A 201 -20.67 0.50 28.28
N TRP A 202 -20.03 1.41 27.55
CA TRP A 202 -18.58 1.50 27.48
C TRP A 202 -18.09 2.80 28.07
N THR A 203 -17.03 2.71 28.88
CA THR A 203 -16.30 3.86 29.42
C THR A 203 -14.90 3.88 28.84
N ARG A 204 -14.53 4.99 28.20
CA ARG A 204 -13.18 5.21 27.69
C ARG A 204 -12.19 5.27 28.85
N LEU A 205 -11.04 4.62 28.71
CA LEU A 205 -9.99 4.56 29.70
C LEU A 205 -8.78 5.41 29.29
N SER A 206 -8.13 5.05 28.19
CA SER A 206 -6.88 5.67 27.73
C SER A 206 -6.78 5.66 26.21
N GLU A 207 -5.67 6.18 25.70
CA GLU A 207 -5.22 6.03 24.31
C GLU A 207 -3.76 5.58 24.26
N PHE A 208 -3.36 4.98 23.14
CA PHE A 208 -1.99 4.62 22.80
C PHE A 208 -1.66 5.07 21.37
N GLY A 209 -0.46 5.59 21.16
CA GLY A 209 0.00 6.10 19.85
C GLY A 209 -0.17 7.61 19.68
N PRO A 210 0.34 8.20 18.57
CA PRO A 210 1.12 7.56 17.51
C PRO A 210 2.49 7.06 18.00
N ARG A 211 2.99 5.94 17.45
CA ARG A 211 4.34 5.41 17.73
C ARG A 211 4.83 4.50 16.61
N ASN A 212 6.13 4.52 16.30
CA ASN A 212 6.73 3.70 15.25
C ASN A 212 6.08 3.93 13.87
N ALA A 213 5.66 2.89 13.15
CA ALA A 213 5.20 3.03 11.77
C ALA A 213 3.83 3.74 11.70
N ILE A 214 3.77 4.86 10.98
CA ILE A 214 2.59 5.72 10.83
C ILE A 214 2.42 6.18 9.36
N GLY A 215 2.98 5.42 8.41
CA GLY A 215 2.95 5.76 6.98
C GLY A 215 1.57 5.58 6.30
N GLY A 216 0.54 5.25 7.08
CA GLY A 216 -0.84 5.09 6.65
C GLY A 216 -1.72 4.75 7.84
N VAL A 217 -3.04 4.64 7.58
CA VAL A 217 -4.04 4.53 8.64
C VAL A 217 -3.80 3.27 9.48
N TRP A 218 -3.94 3.38 10.81
CA TRP A 218 -3.87 2.23 11.71
C TRP A 218 -5.19 1.47 11.71
N GLU A 219 -5.11 0.14 11.65
CA GLU A 219 -6.24 -0.79 11.54
C GLU A 219 -6.00 -2.04 12.41
N CYS A 220 -7.08 -2.76 12.70
CA CYS A 220 -7.07 -4.08 13.33
C CYS A 220 -6.15 -4.20 14.57
N PRO A 221 -6.41 -3.40 15.65
CA PRO A 221 -5.65 -3.54 16.88
C PRO A 221 -6.00 -4.85 17.60
N ASP A 222 -5.01 -5.46 18.28
CA ASP A 222 -5.25 -6.59 19.19
C ASP A 222 -4.33 -6.48 20.42
N LEU A 223 -4.86 -6.76 21.62
CA LEU A 223 -4.13 -6.61 22.89
C LEU A 223 -4.27 -7.89 23.72
N PHE A 224 -3.15 -8.55 24.02
CA PHE A 224 -3.15 -9.81 24.75
C PHE A 224 -1.85 -10.03 25.55
N PRO A 225 -1.89 -10.81 26.64
CA PRO A 225 -0.69 -11.19 27.38
C PRO A 225 0.04 -12.37 26.73
N LEU A 226 1.37 -12.41 26.88
CA LEU A 226 2.24 -13.54 26.55
C LEU A 226 3.32 -13.72 27.63
N ALA A 227 3.59 -14.98 27.98
CA ALA A 227 4.73 -15.34 28.82
C ALA A 227 6.04 -15.22 28.02
N VAL A 228 7.05 -14.57 28.59
CA VAL A 228 8.39 -14.46 28.01
C VAL A 228 9.15 -15.75 28.27
N ASP A 229 9.67 -16.38 27.21
CA ASP A 229 10.34 -17.69 27.24
C ASP A 229 9.50 -18.82 27.87
N GLY A 230 8.18 -18.64 27.91
CA GLY A 230 7.24 -19.57 28.53
C GLY A 230 7.20 -19.51 30.07
N ASP A 231 7.80 -18.51 30.70
CA ASP A 231 7.74 -18.31 32.15
C ASP A 231 6.44 -17.59 32.56
N PRO A 232 5.48 -18.27 33.24
CA PRO A 232 4.22 -17.65 33.65
C PRO A 232 4.39 -16.58 34.73
N ALA A 233 5.55 -16.48 35.38
CA ALA A 233 5.86 -15.39 36.31
C ALA A 233 6.37 -14.12 35.60
N ASN A 234 6.71 -14.22 34.32
CA ASN A 234 7.22 -13.12 33.50
C ASN A 234 6.30 -12.92 32.29
N VAL A 235 5.20 -12.20 32.50
CA VAL A 235 4.21 -11.90 31.47
C VAL A 235 4.40 -10.48 30.98
N LYS A 236 4.41 -10.30 29.65
CA LYS A 236 4.31 -9.02 28.97
C LYS A 236 3.02 -8.97 28.16
N TRP A 237 2.54 -7.77 27.90
CA TRP A 237 1.42 -7.53 26.99
C TRP A 237 1.95 -7.17 25.60
N VAL A 238 1.25 -7.63 24.58
CA VAL A 238 1.54 -7.33 23.18
C VAL A 238 0.35 -6.60 22.57
N MET A 239 0.61 -5.45 21.97
CA MET A 239 -0.33 -4.73 21.11
C MET A 239 0.06 -4.98 19.65
N LEU A 240 -0.80 -5.63 18.88
CA LEU A 240 -0.70 -5.66 17.42
C LEU A 240 -1.42 -4.44 16.85
N VAL A 241 -0.86 -3.85 15.81
CA VAL A 241 -1.52 -2.79 15.02
C VAL A 241 -1.14 -3.00 13.56
N SER A 242 -2.14 -3.12 12.69
CA SER A 242 -1.92 -3.14 11.24
C SER A 242 -1.95 -1.71 10.68
N LEU A 243 -1.31 -1.46 9.54
CA LEU A 243 -1.42 -0.19 8.84
C LEU A 243 -1.42 -0.33 7.31
N ASN A 244 -2.10 0.60 6.63
CA ASN A 244 -2.12 0.69 5.19
C ASN A 244 -2.24 2.14 4.67
N PRO A 245 -1.39 2.58 3.72
CA PRO A 245 -0.12 1.97 3.32
C PRO A 245 0.94 2.12 4.45
N GLY A 246 2.21 1.82 4.16
CA GLY A 246 3.33 2.03 5.08
C GLY A 246 3.93 0.77 5.72
N GLY A 247 3.49 -0.42 5.28
CA GLY A 247 4.13 -1.69 5.63
C GLY A 247 5.60 -1.75 5.19
N ILE A 248 6.44 -2.50 5.91
CA ILE A 248 7.89 -2.60 5.66
C ILE A 248 8.24 -3.04 4.23
N ALA A 249 7.40 -3.88 3.62
CA ALA A 249 7.57 -4.36 2.25
C ALA A 249 6.78 -3.53 1.21
N GLY A 250 6.14 -2.44 1.63
CA GLY A 250 5.23 -1.63 0.82
C GLY A 250 3.76 -2.06 0.94
N GLY A 251 2.86 -1.09 0.75
CA GLY A 251 1.43 -1.31 0.93
C GLY A 251 1.07 -1.56 2.38
N SER A 252 0.26 -2.57 2.63
CA SER A 252 -0.24 -2.92 3.96
C SER A 252 0.73 -3.83 4.74
N GLY A 253 0.75 -3.73 6.08
CA GLY A 253 1.52 -4.63 6.95
C GLY A 253 1.12 -4.55 8.43
N THR A 254 1.68 -5.40 9.28
CA THR A 254 1.36 -5.46 10.72
C THR A 254 2.60 -5.29 11.60
N GLN A 255 2.58 -4.26 12.45
CA GLN A 255 3.58 -4.03 13.50
C GLN A 255 3.08 -4.52 14.86
N TYR A 256 3.99 -4.64 15.83
CA TYR A 256 3.65 -4.95 17.21
C TYR A 256 4.45 -4.12 18.21
N PHE A 257 3.94 -4.06 19.43
CA PHE A 257 4.57 -3.43 20.59
C PHE A 257 4.53 -4.39 21.76
N VAL A 258 5.65 -4.55 22.47
CA VAL A 258 5.73 -5.28 23.73
C VAL A 258 5.72 -4.27 24.89
N GLY A 259 5.02 -4.56 25.97
CA GLY A 259 4.90 -3.66 27.11
C GLY A 259 4.13 -4.24 28.28
N ASP A 260 3.59 -3.36 29.11
CA ASP A 260 2.78 -3.69 30.27
C ASP A 260 1.36 -3.11 30.13
N PHE A 261 0.36 -3.80 30.69
CA PHE A 261 -1.03 -3.33 30.73
C PHE A 261 -1.58 -3.46 32.14
N ASP A 262 -1.93 -2.33 32.75
CA ASP A 262 -2.46 -2.27 34.12
C ASP A 262 -3.99 -2.46 34.20
N GLY A 263 -4.62 -2.82 33.08
CA GLY A 263 -6.07 -2.89 32.95
C GLY A 263 -6.73 -1.59 32.52
N THR A 264 -5.97 -0.51 32.37
CA THR A 264 -6.45 0.81 31.91
C THR A 264 -5.59 1.32 30.77
N THR A 265 -4.27 1.34 30.95
CA THR A 265 -3.28 1.93 30.04
C THR A 265 -2.28 0.86 29.60
N PHE A 266 -2.04 0.78 28.29
CA PHE A 266 -0.93 0.00 27.74
C PHE A 266 0.31 0.89 27.65
N THR A 267 1.41 0.47 28.29
CA THR A 267 2.70 1.17 28.28
C THR A 267 3.72 0.29 27.56
N ALA A 268 4.02 0.63 26.31
CA ALA A 268 5.02 -0.08 25.52
C ALA A 268 6.45 0.15 26.06
N ASP A 269 7.25 -0.92 26.10
CA ASP A 269 8.65 -0.91 26.51
C ASP A 269 9.48 0.07 25.66
N GLY A 270 10.59 0.57 26.21
CA GLY A 270 11.43 1.58 25.56
C GLY A 270 10.90 3.02 25.67
N PRO A 271 11.62 4.00 25.12
CA PRO A 271 11.25 5.41 25.24
C PRO A 271 9.98 5.73 24.44
N ALA A 272 9.12 6.58 25.01
CA ALA A 272 7.88 7.00 24.36
C ALA A 272 8.13 7.83 23.08
N THR A 273 9.23 8.58 23.06
CA THR A 273 9.70 9.36 21.92
C THR A 273 11.00 8.80 21.38
N TYR A 274 11.21 8.92 20.07
CA TYR A 274 12.48 8.55 19.45
C TYR A 274 13.44 9.74 19.49
N GLU A 275 14.64 9.51 20.00
CA GLU A 275 15.74 10.46 19.90
C GLU A 275 16.59 10.12 18.67
N PRO A 276 16.72 11.03 17.69
CA PRO A 276 17.60 10.81 16.55
C PRO A 276 19.08 10.79 17.00
N PRO A 277 20.00 10.29 16.16
CA PRO A 277 21.42 10.38 16.45
C PRO A 277 21.87 11.82 16.70
N ALA A 278 22.73 12.02 17.70
CA ALA A 278 23.28 13.33 18.02
C ALA A 278 24.03 13.93 16.82
N GLY A 279 23.86 15.24 16.63
CA GLY A 279 24.41 15.96 15.48
C GLY A 279 24.40 17.48 15.66
N THR A 280 24.88 18.17 14.64
CA THR A 280 24.87 19.64 14.55
C THR A 280 23.56 20.10 13.91
N LEU A 281 22.74 20.83 14.66
CA LEU A 281 21.52 21.45 14.15
C LEU A 281 21.86 22.59 13.18
N LEU A 282 21.43 22.45 11.93
CA LEU A 282 21.51 23.51 10.92
C LEU A 282 20.33 24.46 11.03
N GLN A 283 19.12 23.91 11.18
CA GLN A 283 17.89 24.68 11.33
C GLN A 283 16.79 23.85 11.97
N GLY A 284 16.12 24.43 12.97
CA GLY A 284 14.90 23.90 13.61
C GLY A 284 13.74 24.90 13.64
N PHE A 285 13.85 26.03 12.93
CA PHE A 285 12.78 27.01 12.67
C PHE A 285 12.13 27.73 13.87
N GLU A 286 12.54 27.42 15.11
CA GLU A 286 12.08 28.09 16.32
C GLU A 286 12.33 29.61 16.34
N ASN A 287 13.35 30.08 15.62
CA ASN A 287 13.72 31.50 15.50
C ASN A 287 13.39 32.10 14.12
N GLY A 288 12.40 31.55 13.43
CA GLY A 288 11.98 32.02 12.11
C GLY A 288 12.91 31.59 10.98
N TYR A 289 12.74 32.21 9.79
CA TYR A 289 13.53 31.94 8.59
C TYR A 289 14.88 32.67 8.56
N ALA A 290 15.54 32.88 9.70
CA ALA A 290 16.78 33.64 9.75
C ALA A 290 17.85 33.07 8.77
N GLY A 291 18.24 33.87 7.78
CA GLY A 291 19.20 33.50 6.73
C GLY A 291 18.61 32.67 5.57
N TRP A 292 17.38 32.18 5.69
CA TRP A 292 16.70 31.47 4.61
C TRP A 292 16.03 32.48 3.66
N THR A 293 15.99 32.13 2.37
CA THR A 293 15.45 32.98 1.31
C THR A 293 14.17 32.35 0.76
N PRO A 294 12.97 32.89 1.09
CA PRO A 294 11.73 32.47 0.46
C PRO A 294 11.61 33.08 -0.96
N ALA A 295 11.01 32.31 -1.86
CA ALA A 295 10.54 32.73 -3.18
C ALA A 295 9.11 32.21 -3.38
N GLY A 296 8.25 32.98 -4.06
CA GLY A 296 6.82 32.64 -4.16
C GLY A 296 6.04 32.94 -2.88
N THR A 297 4.89 32.27 -2.71
CA THR A 297 3.94 32.50 -1.60
C THR A 297 3.78 31.32 -0.65
N ALA A 298 4.26 30.13 -1.01
CA ALA A 298 4.09 28.89 -0.25
C ALA A 298 4.50 28.94 1.23
N PHE A 299 5.57 29.68 1.58
CA PHE A 299 6.16 29.60 2.92
C PHE A 299 5.85 30.78 3.83
N GLY A 300 5.10 31.78 3.35
CA GLY A 300 4.78 32.99 4.09
C GLY A 300 6.03 33.76 4.56
N SER A 301 5.88 34.55 5.63
CA SER A 301 6.98 35.35 6.20
C SER A 301 7.66 34.70 7.41
N GLN A 302 7.08 33.64 7.97
CA GLN A 302 7.59 32.93 9.14
C GLN A 302 7.06 31.48 9.21
N PRO A 303 7.78 30.56 9.89
CA PRO A 303 7.32 29.22 10.22
C PRO A 303 5.97 29.18 10.95
N ALA A 304 5.15 28.17 10.66
CA ALA A 304 3.86 27.94 11.30
C ALA A 304 4.03 27.38 12.73
N ALA A 305 2.97 27.43 13.54
CA ALA A 305 2.95 26.89 14.91
C ALA A 305 2.18 25.56 15.01
N GLY A 306 2.19 24.77 13.92
CA GLY A 306 1.38 23.55 13.74
C GLY A 306 0.49 23.65 12.51
N ALA A 307 -0.73 23.12 12.62
CA ALA A 307 -1.73 23.09 11.55
C ALA A 307 -2.25 24.49 11.19
N LEU A 308 -2.46 24.73 9.90
CA LEU A 308 -3.08 25.93 9.36
C LEU A 308 -4.61 25.77 9.24
N PRO A 309 -5.39 26.86 9.11
CA PRO A 309 -6.85 26.77 8.98
C PRO A 309 -7.26 25.88 7.80
N GLY A 310 -8.12 24.87 8.07
CA GLY A 310 -8.58 23.92 7.06
C GLY A 310 -7.68 22.70 6.87
N GLN A 311 -6.50 22.68 7.50
CA GLN A 311 -5.58 21.55 7.49
C GLN A 311 -5.99 20.50 8.53
N GLN A 312 -5.59 19.24 8.29
CA GLN A 312 -5.68 18.21 9.33
C GLN A 312 -4.64 18.49 10.44
N THR A 313 -4.72 17.74 11.54
CA THR A 313 -3.81 17.97 12.68
C THR A 313 -2.39 17.58 12.30
N VAL A 314 -1.48 18.56 12.38
CA VAL A 314 -0.05 18.37 12.14
C VAL A 314 0.66 17.86 13.38
N THR A 315 1.47 16.81 13.22
CA THR A 315 2.20 16.16 14.34
C THR A 315 3.62 15.77 13.93
N GLY A 316 4.46 15.37 14.89
CA GLY A 316 5.80 14.82 14.61
C GLY A 316 6.95 15.84 14.50
N TYR A 317 6.66 17.14 14.42
CA TYR A 317 7.68 18.21 14.48
C TYR A 317 8.19 18.42 15.92
N VAL A 318 9.35 19.07 16.08
CA VAL A 318 10.03 19.27 17.36
C VAL A 318 10.11 20.75 17.69
N GLY A 319 9.57 21.13 18.85
CA GLY A 319 9.53 22.52 19.30
C GLY A 319 8.15 23.13 19.11
N GLU A 320 8.08 24.43 18.87
CA GLU A 320 6.83 25.16 18.71
C GLU A 320 6.55 25.51 17.25
N ARG A 321 7.52 25.37 16.34
CA ARG A 321 7.39 25.81 14.95
C ARG A 321 7.93 24.84 13.91
N LEU A 322 7.42 24.96 12.68
CA LEU A 322 7.84 24.15 11.53
C LEU A 322 7.63 24.91 10.20
N VAL A 323 8.30 24.44 9.15
CA VAL A 323 7.93 24.82 7.77
C VAL A 323 6.62 24.12 7.42
N ASN A 324 5.63 24.87 6.99
CA ASN A 324 4.34 24.35 6.54
C ASN A 324 3.85 25.20 5.37
N SER A 325 3.70 24.58 4.20
CA SER A 325 3.25 25.28 2.98
C SER A 325 1.78 25.11 2.63
N PHE A 326 0.93 24.61 3.54
CA PHE A 326 -0.54 24.55 3.40
C PHE A 326 -1.18 25.97 3.43
N ILE A 327 -0.63 26.92 2.71
CA ILE A 327 -1.17 28.28 2.60
C ILE A 327 -2.19 28.28 1.46
N ASP A 328 -3.34 28.91 1.70
CA ASP A 328 -4.45 29.00 0.75
C ASP A 328 -4.98 27.63 0.26
N PHE A 329 -5.04 26.64 1.15
CA PHE A 329 -5.54 25.28 0.86
C PHE A 329 -4.78 24.60 -0.29
N ASP A 330 -3.45 24.48 -0.15
CA ASP A 330 -2.51 23.96 -1.15
C ASP A 330 -2.28 24.87 -2.39
N ALA A 331 -2.98 26.00 -2.52
CA ALA A 331 -2.86 26.82 -3.74
C ALA A 331 -1.53 27.60 -3.84
N ALA A 332 -0.85 27.85 -2.73
CA ALA A 332 0.36 28.66 -2.70
C ALA A 332 1.60 27.86 -3.14
N GLN A 333 2.39 28.41 -4.07
CA GLN A 333 3.61 27.76 -4.58
C GLN A 333 4.86 28.61 -4.30
N GLY A 334 6.02 27.97 -4.17
CA GLY A 334 7.28 28.64 -3.92
C GLY A 334 8.44 27.73 -3.50
N GLU A 335 9.55 28.36 -3.16
CA GLU A 335 10.75 27.71 -2.64
C GLU A 335 11.23 28.40 -1.35
N LEU A 336 11.89 27.66 -0.47
CA LEU A 336 12.58 28.17 0.71
C LEU A 336 14.01 27.60 0.72
N THR A 337 14.99 28.46 0.49
CA THR A 337 16.41 28.06 0.33
C THR A 337 17.25 28.46 1.53
N SER A 338 18.08 27.55 2.04
CA SER A 338 18.96 27.77 3.19
C SER A 338 20.22 28.58 2.84
N PRO A 339 20.93 29.14 3.83
CA PRO A 339 22.34 29.49 3.68
C PRO A 339 23.18 28.29 3.24
N SER A 340 24.36 28.55 2.66
CA SER A 340 25.34 27.50 2.38
C SER A 340 25.96 26.96 3.67
N PHE A 341 26.20 25.65 3.72
CA PHE A 341 26.91 24.97 4.81
C PHE A 341 27.91 23.94 4.26
N THR A 342 28.89 23.55 5.06
CA THR A 342 29.86 22.50 4.71
C THR A 342 29.32 21.14 5.15
N ILE A 343 29.39 20.14 4.27
CA ILE A 343 29.09 18.74 4.62
C ILE A 343 30.30 18.17 5.36
N ASP A 344 30.25 18.13 6.69
CA ASP A 344 31.32 17.62 7.57
C ASP A 344 30.91 16.39 8.39
N GLN A 345 29.69 15.90 8.18
CA GLN A 345 29.16 14.67 8.75
C GLN A 345 28.61 13.76 7.66
N ARG A 346 28.57 12.46 7.93
CA ARG A 346 28.15 11.47 6.94
C ARG A 346 26.67 11.57 6.57
N HIS A 347 25.81 11.97 7.51
CA HIS A 347 24.37 12.00 7.29
C HIS A 347 23.80 13.40 7.48
N LEU A 348 22.78 13.71 6.67
CA LEU A 348 21.86 14.81 6.94
C LEU A 348 20.49 14.22 7.25
N ASN A 349 20.04 14.45 8.49
CA ASN A 349 18.77 14.00 9.04
C ASN A 349 17.81 15.18 9.09
N PHE A 350 16.53 14.95 8.84
CA PHE A 350 15.49 15.98 8.92
C PHE A 350 14.11 15.34 9.07
N LEU A 351 13.16 16.10 9.58
CA LEU A 351 11.75 15.73 9.63
C LEU A 351 11.06 16.23 8.36
N ILE A 352 10.21 15.39 7.78
CA ILE A 352 9.47 15.70 6.56
C ILE A 352 8.05 15.10 6.61
N GLY A 353 7.08 15.86 6.11
CA GLY A 353 5.68 15.46 5.92
C GLY A 353 5.08 16.18 4.70
N GLY A 354 3.77 16.17 4.56
CA GLY A 354 3.04 16.71 3.40
C GLY A 354 3.03 15.75 2.21
N GLY A 355 2.87 16.31 1.01
CA GLY A 355 2.65 15.58 -0.24
C GLY A 355 3.80 14.72 -0.74
N ARG A 356 3.43 13.73 -1.55
CA ARG A 356 4.32 12.77 -2.21
C ARG A 356 4.49 13.10 -3.68
N HIS A 357 4.91 14.33 -3.98
CA HIS A 357 5.16 14.78 -5.36
C HIS A 357 6.67 14.88 -5.62
N PRO A 358 7.32 13.82 -6.14
CA PRO A 358 8.77 13.83 -6.37
C PRO A 358 9.15 14.77 -7.51
N ALA A 359 10.38 15.26 -7.50
CA ALA A 359 10.95 15.99 -8.62
C ALA A 359 11.01 15.10 -9.87
N VAL A 360 10.45 15.58 -10.98
CA VAL A 360 10.51 14.90 -12.27
C VAL A 360 11.67 15.46 -13.09
N PRO A 361 12.63 14.63 -13.55
CA PRO A 361 13.74 15.11 -14.37
C PRO A 361 13.27 15.86 -15.62
N GLY A 362 13.84 17.03 -15.86
CA GLY A 362 13.49 17.90 -16.99
C GLY A 362 12.20 18.70 -16.78
N ALA A 363 11.49 18.54 -15.65
CA ALA A 363 10.32 19.34 -15.37
C ALA A 363 10.68 20.82 -15.15
N THR A 364 9.80 21.71 -15.58
CA THR A 364 10.02 23.16 -15.51
C THR A 364 8.83 23.89 -14.93
N GLN A 365 9.11 24.99 -14.23
CA GLN A 365 8.11 25.97 -13.83
C GLN A 365 7.86 26.95 -14.99
N GLY A 366 6.60 27.08 -15.40
CA GLY A 366 6.15 28.09 -16.36
C GLY A 366 6.20 27.68 -17.83
N ASP A 367 6.27 28.69 -18.67
CA ASP A 367 6.17 28.61 -20.13
C ASP A 367 7.52 28.14 -20.75
N PRO A 368 7.54 27.09 -21.59
CA PRO A 368 8.74 26.58 -22.24
C PRO A 368 9.32 27.52 -23.31
N GLY A 369 8.66 28.65 -23.58
CA GLY A 369 9.02 29.59 -24.62
C GLY A 369 8.77 29.02 -26.02
N GLY A 370 9.38 29.66 -27.02
CA GLY A 370 9.19 29.31 -28.44
C GLY A 370 8.21 30.24 -29.16
N GLU A 371 7.95 29.92 -30.42
CA GLU A 371 7.03 30.66 -31.29
C GLU A 371 5.64 30.04 -31.21
N VAL A 372 4.64 30.82 -30.77
CA VAL A 372 3.25 30.38 -30.70
C VAL A 372 2.72 30.11 -32.11
N PHE A 373 2.29 28.86 -32.35
CA PHE A 373 1.56 28.46 -33.54
C PHE A 373 0.07 28.74 -33.38
N THR A 374 -0.51 28.34 -32.25
CA THR A 374 -1.88 28.71 -31.87
C THR A 374 -2.05 28.63 -30.35
N ASP A 375 -2.75 29.59 -29.78
CA ASP A 375 -3.11 29.71 -28.37
C ASP A 375 -4.63 29.56 -28.16
N PHE A 376 -5.39 29.28 -29.22
CA PHE A 376 -6.86 29.17 -29.21
C PHE A 376 -7.63 30.40 -28.68
N GLU A 377 -6.99 31.57 -28.60
CA GLU A 377 -7.64 32.80 -28.10
C GLU A 377 -8.34 33.60 -29.20
N THR A 378 -7.85 33.51 -30.44
CA THR A 378 -8.42 34.23 -31.59
C THR A 378 -9.17 33.27 -32.52
N LEU A 379 -10.49 33.25 -32.40
CA LEU A 379 -11.37 32.27 -33.03
C LEU A 379 -12.30 32.89 -34.09
N ASP A 380 -12.60 32.13 -35.14
CA ASP A 380 -13.70 32.44 -36.06
C ASP A 380 -15.05 32.21 -35.33
N PRO A 381 -15.91 33.23 -35.20
CA PRO A 381 -17.19 33.10 -34.49
C PRO A 381 -18.15 32.05 -35.07
N ALA A 382 -17.97 31.63 -36.33
CA ALA A 382 -18.81 30.63 -36.97
C ALA A 382 -18.41 29.19 -36.62
N THR A 383 -17.15 28.95 -36.28
CA THR A 383 -16.61 27.60 -36.02
C THR A 383 -16.05 27.44 -34.62
N ASN A 384 -15.80 28.54 -33.90
CA ASN A 384 -15.03 28.57 -32.64
C ASN A 384 -13.63 27.96 -32.77
N LEU A 385 -13.03 28.03 -33.96
CA LEU A 385 -11.69 27.53 -34.23
C LEU A 385 -10.78 28.66 -34.74
N PRO A 386 -9.45 28.56 -34.56
CA PRO A 386 -8.51 29.48 -35.18
C PRO A 386 -8.63 29.44 -36.71
N SER A 387 -8.21 30.53 -37.37
CA SER A 387 -8.35 30.66 -38.82
C SER A 387 -7.74 29.47 -39.58
N GLY A 388 -8.53 28.85 -40.46
CA GLY A 388 -8.11 27.75 -41.33
C GLY A 388 -8.06 26.37 -40.67
N TRP A 389 -8.34 26.27 -39.37
CA TRP A 389 -8.61 24.97 -38.74
C TRP A 389 -9.95 24.41 -39.20
N SER A 390 -10.05 23.08 -39.21
CA SER A 390 -11.27 22.37 -39.59
C SER A 390 -11.55 21.23 -38.63
N ALA A 391 -12.81 20.83 -38.52
CA ALA A 391 -13.24 19.71 -37.71
C ALA A 391 -13.92 18.61 -38.53
N THR A 392 -13.87 17.37 -38.06
CA THR A 392 -14.58 16.22 -38.64
C THR A 392 -15.36 15.47 -37.56
N GLY A 393 -16.29 14.62 -37.97
CA GLY A 393 -17.06 13.78 -37.04
C GLY A 393 -18.01 14.62 -36.19
N ASP A 394 -18.10 14.31 -34.91
CA ASP A 394 -18.98 14.99 -33.95
C ASP A 394 -18.53 16.43 -33.66
N PHE A 395 -17.27 16.77 -33.95
CA PHE A 395 -16.70 18.09 -33.66
C PHE A 395 -17.05 19.17 -34.68
N VAL A 396 -17.77 18.85 -35.76
CA VAL A 396 -18.19 19.84 -36.76
C VAL A 396 -19.14 20.87 -36.12
N GLY A 397 -18.73 22.14 -36.11
CA GLY A 397 -19.50 23.24 -35.52
C GLY A 397 -19.15 23.52 -34.05
N TYR A 398 -18.18 22.79 -33.50
CA TYR A 398 -17.62 23.00 -32.17
C TYR A 398 -16.12 23.34 -32.27
N GLY A 399 -15.54 23.81 -31.17
CA GLY A 399 -14.15 24.26 -31.14
C GLY A 399 -13.74 24.71 -29.74
N ALA A 400 -12.81 25.65 -29.66
CA ALA A 400 -12.29 26.14 -28.39
C ALA A 400 -13.32 26.96 -27.62
N THR A 401 -13.37 26.75 -26.31
CA THR A 401 -14.32 27.39 -25.39
C THR A 401 -13.62 27.96 -24.18
N SER A 402 -14.28 28.88 -23.49
CA SER A 402 -13.74 29.42 -22.24
C SER A 402 -13.57 28.35 -21.19
N SER A 403 -12.41 28.34 -20.53
CA SER A 403 -11.99 27.27 -19.64
C SER A 403 -11.65 27.80 -18.24
N GLY A 404 -11.83 26.96 -17.23
CA GLY A 404 -11.32 27.16 -15.88
C GLY A 404 -10.32 26.09 -15.47
N LEU A 405 -9.79 25.33 -16.45
CA LEU A 405 -8.87 24.22 -16.19
C LEU A 405 -7.59 24.74 -15.52
N PRO A 406 -7.03 24.04 -14.54
CA PRO A 406 -5.76 24.43 -13.96
C PRO A 406 -4.67 24.52 -15.04
N TYR A 407 -3.87 25.59 -14.96
CA TYR A 407 -2.66 25.81 -15.77
C TYR A 407 -2.82 26.12 -17.26
N HIS A 408 -4.04 26.22 -17.78
CA HIS A 408 -4.25 26.75 -19.14
C HIS A 408 -3.69 28.18 -19.28
N GLN A 409 -3.36 28.57 -20.51
CA GLN A 409 -2.96 29.91 -20.87
C GLN A 409 -4.14 30.66 -21.47
N GLY A 410 -4.25 31.96 -21.19
CA GLY A 410 -5.37 32.76 -21.71
C GLY A 410 -6.71 32.40 -21.08
N ASP A 411 -7.78 32.50 -21.86
CA ASP A 411 -9.17 32.30 -21.42
C ASP A 411 -9.81 31.05 -22.03
N LYS A 412 -9.22 30.44 -23.07
CA LYS A 412 -9.86 29.41 -23.92
C LYS A 412 -8.97 28.20 -24.16
N VAL A 413 -9.61 27.05 -24.29
CA VAL A 413 -8.95 25.77 -24.57
C VAL A 413 -9.74 25.03 -25.64
N LEU A 414 -9.05 24.34 -26.56
CA LEU A 414 -9.68 23.40 -27.48
C LEU A 414 -10.02 22.12 -26.71
N ASP A 415 -11.31 21.82 -26.55
CA ASP A 415 -11.79 20.71 -25.74
C ASP A 415 -12.60 19.73 -26.60
N THR A 416 -12.27 18.43 -26.58
CA THR A 416 -13.04 17.41 -27.28
C THR A 416 -14.30 16.95 -26.51
N CYS A 417 -14.44 17.33 -25.24
CA CYS A 417 -15.67 17.16 -24.44
C CYS A 417 -16.71 18.27 -24.70
N VAL A 418 -16.45 19.21 -25.61
CA VAL A 418 -17.31 20.38 -25.88
C VAL A 418 -18.69 20.04 -26.48
N VAL A 419 -18.87 18.82 -26.98
CA VAL A 419 -20.12 18.40 -27.66
C VAL A 419 -21.20 18.09 -26.60
N PRO A 420 -22.33 18.84 -26.59
CA PRO A 420 -23.41 18.63 -25.63
C PRO A 420 -23.92 17.20 -25.66
N ASP A 421 -24.16 16.62 -24.48
CA ASP A 421 -24.66 15.26 -24.27
C ASP A 421 -23.78 14.12 -24.81
N LYS A 422 -22.58 14.43 -25.32
CA LYS A 422 -21.63 13.42 -25.80
C LYS A 422 -20.34 13.40 -24.99
N CYS A 423 -19.70 14.54 -24.71
CA CYS A 423 -18.41 14.60 -23.99
C CYS A 423 -17.46 13.44 -24.35
N ASP A 424 -17.17 12.51 -23.41
CA ASP A 424 -16.34 11.30 -23.57
C ASP A 424 -16.81 10.30 -24.66
N LEU A 425 -18.00 10.51 -25.22
CA LEU A 425 -18.57 9.72 -26.32
C LEU A 425 -18.38 10.38 -27.70
N ALA A 426 -17.91 11.63 -27.73
CA ALA A 426 -17.76 12.39 -28.98
C ALA A 426 -16.48 11.97 -29.70
N VAL A 427 -16.59 11.69 -31.00
CA VAL A 427 -15.43 11.27 -31.81
C VAL A 427 -15.24 12.13 -33.05
N GLY A 428 -13.99 12.38 -33.42
CA GLY A 428 -13.64 13.21 -34.55
C GLY A 428 -12.20 13.69 -34.54
N THR A 429 -11.93 14.70 -35.36
CA THR A 429 -10.62 15.36 -35.38
C THR A 429 -10.77 16.86 -35.51
N PHE A 430 -9.85 17.61 -34.92
CA PHE A 430 -9.54 18.99 -35.29
C PHE A 430 -8.20 19.00 -36.04
N VAL A 431 -8.16 19.65 -37.19
CA VAL A 431 -7.01 19.64 -38.10
C VAL A 431 -6.59 21.07 -38.42
N SER A 432 -5.32 21.38 -38.20
CA SER A 432 -4.73 22.68 -38.52
C SER A 432 -4.58 22.91 -40.04
N PRO A 433 -4.37 24.17 -40.47
CA PRO A 433 -3.78 24.47 -41.76
C PRO A 433 -2.42 23.78 -41.93
N GLU A 434 -1.98 23.67 -43.19
CA GLU A 434 -0.60 23.29 -43.48
C GLU A 434 0.37 24.40 -43.08
N PHE A 435 1.50 23.99 -42.49
CA PHE A 435 2.62 24.86 -42.15
C PHE A 435 3.94 24.19 -42.52
N THR A 436 5.01 24.97 -42.60
CA THR A 436 6.37 24.44 -42.75
C THR A 436 7.00 24.25 -41.39
N VAL A 437 7.55 23.07 -41.11
CA VAL A 437 8.25 22.79 -39.86
C VAL A 437 9.59 23.53 -39.86
N THR A 438 9.75 24.55 -39.01
CA THR A 438 10.97 25.38 -38.96
C THR A 438 11.87 25.07 -37.77
N ARG A 439 11.32 24.41 -36.75
CA ARG A 439 11.95 24.09 -35.46
C ARG A 439 11.96 22.59 -35.20
N ASP A 440 12.82 22.16 -34.28
CA ASP A 440 13.03 20.75 -33.98
C ASP A 440 11.95 20.18 -33.04
N TRP A 441 11.22 21.02 -32.30
CA TRP A 441 10.20 20.59 -31.34
C TRP A 441 8.87 21.29 -31.55
N VAL A 442 7.79 20.52 -31.36
CA VAL A 442 6.43 21.02 -31.17
C VAL A 442 6.07 20.81 -29.70
N ASN A 443 5.99 21.88 -28.94
CA ASN A 443 5.57 21.88 -27.54
C ASN A 443 4.06 22.14 -27.47
N LEU A 444 3.37 21.39 -26.63
CA LEU A 444 1.91 21.29 -26.62
C LEU A 444 1.45 21.30 -25.15
N LEU A 445 0.57 22.22 -24.78
CA LEU A 445 -0.07 22.21 -23.47
C LEU A 445 -1.32 21.34 -23.55
N ILE A 446 -1.34 20.22 -22.84
CA ILE A 446 -2.37 19.17 -23.00
C ILE A 446 -2.87 18.68 -21.63
N ALA A 447 -4.18 18.43 -21.54
CA ALA A 447 -4.85 17.69 -20.47
C ALA A 447 -5.79 16.61 -21.06
N GLY A 448 -6.42 15.80 -20.21
CA GLY A 448 -7.36 14.76 -20.62
C GLY A 448 -6.75 13.36 -20.68
N GLY A 449 -7.40 12.44 -21.38
CA GLY A 449 -7.12 11.00 -21.37
C GLY A 449 -5.73 10.57 -21.82
N THR A 450 -5.29 9.40 -21.34
CA THR A 450 -4.00 8.75 -21.65
C THR A 450 -4.14 7.60 -22.64
N HIS A 451 -4.75 7.84 -23.80
CA HIS A 451 -4.99 6.82 -24.82
C HIS A 451 -4.05 7.02 -26.01
N PRO A 452 -2.85 6.40 -26.01
CA PRO A 452 -1.86 6.62 -27.06
C PRO A 452 -2.30 6.06 -28.41
N LEU A 453 -1.64 6.54 -29.47
CA LEU A 453 -1.83 6.04 -30.82
C LEU A 453 -1.55 4.54 -30.89
N GLY A 454 -2.47 3.78 -31.49
CA GLY A 454 -2.41 2.31 -31.57
C GLY A 454 -3.34 1.56 -30.62
N THR A 455 -4.00 2.28 -29.70
CA THR A 455 -5.16 1.76 -28.95
C THR A 455 -6.42 1.72 -29.84
N SER A 456 -7.49 1.05 -29.39
CA SER A 456 -8.75 0.95 -30.16
C SER A 456 -9.56 2.25 -30.23
N GLY A 457 -9.20 3.25 -29.43
CA GLY A 457 -9.82 4.58 -29.38
C GLY A 457 -8.81 5.61 -28.87
N PRO A 458 -7.89 6.08 -29.72
CA PRO A 458 -6.85 7.03 -29.30
C PRO A 458 -7.40 8.44 -29.00
N THR A 459 -6.82 9.09 -28.00
CA THR A 459 -7.02 10.52 -27.66
C THR A 459 -5.66 11.21 -27.70
N VAL A 460 -5.30 11.78 -28.85
CA VAL A 460 -3.93 12.22 -29.13
C VAL A 460 -3.86 13.53 -29.91
N VAL A 461 -2.75 14.26 -29.73
CA VAL A 461 -2.30 15.28 -30.67
C VAL A 461 -1.18 14.70 -31.52
N GLU A 462 -1.31 14.79 -32.84
CA GLU A 462 -0.39 14.23 -33.83
C GLU A 462 0.27 15.36 -34.63
N LEU A 463 1.56 15.19 -34.94
CA LEU A 463 2.22 15.90 -36.03
C LEU A 463 2.20 15.02 -37.27
N VAL A 464 1.55 15.46 -38.34
CA VAL A 464 1.38 14.70 -39.58
C VAL A 464 2.10 15.40 -40.73
N SER A 465 3.06 14.72 -41.36
CA SER A 465 3.78 15.21 -42.54
C SER A 465 3.77 14.16 -43.66
N GLY A 466 3.53 14.58 -44.90
CA GLY A 466 3.41 13.67 -46.05
C GLY A 466 2.33 12.58 -45.89
N GLY A 467 1.30 12.84 -45.08
CA GLY A 467 0.24 11.86 -44.75
C GLY A 467 0.65 10.78 -43.73
N ARG A 468 1.80 10.92 -43.07
CA ARG A 468 2.29 10.01 -42.03
C ARG A 468 2.38 10.73 -40.69
N VAL A 469 2.01 10.04 -39.61
CA VAL A 469 2.23 10.53 -38.25
C VAL A 469 3.73 10.46 -37.95
N VAL A 470 4.32 11.62 -37.68
CA VAL A 470 5.73 11.79 -37.30
C VAL A 470 5.91 11.47 -35.82
N GLY A 471 4.98 11.96 -35.00
CA GLY A 471 4.89 11.66 -33.59
C GLY A 471 3.53 12.07 -33.04
N SER A 472 3.21 11.57 -31.85
CA SER A 472 1.94 11.84 -31.18
C SER A 472 2.13 11.88 -29.67
N VAL A 473 1.34 12.71 -29.00
CA VAL A 473 1.28 12.77 -27.53
C VAL A 473 -0.18 12.67 -27.07
N THR A 474 -0.36 12.26 -25.82
CA THR A 474 -1.66 12.13 -25.14
C THR A 474 -1.59 12.88 -23.80
N GLY A 475 -2.71 13.01 -23.09
CA GLY A 475 -2.77 13.67 -21.78
C GLY A 475 -2.13 12.85 -20.65
N ASN A 476 -2.56 13.09 -19.42
CA ASN A 476 -2.15 12.39 -18.18
C ASN A 476 -3.36 11.88 -17.36
N SER A 477 -4.55 11.81 -17.96
CA SER A 477 -5.84 11.53 -17.29
C SER A 477 -6.12 12.50 -16.14
N SER A 478 -5.86 13.79 -16.39
CA SER A 478 -6.10 14.91 -15.47
C SER A 478 -6.74 16.09 -16.19
N GLY A 479 -7.39 16.96 -15.41
CA GLY A 479 -7.83 18.28 -15.86
C GLY A 479 -6.72 19.33 -15.80
N ASP A 480 -5.61 19.03 -15.14
CA ASP A 480 -4.45 19.92 -15.03
C ASP A 480 -3.67 19.90 -16.34
N MET A 481 -3.53 21.08 -16.97
CA MET A 481 -2.79 21.19 -18.22
C MET A 481 -1.29 21.05 -18.01
N ASP A 482 -0.66 20.21 -18.83
CA ASP A 482 0.74 19.83 -18.72
C ASP A 482 1.45 19.93 -20.08
N TRP A 483 2.73 20.33 -20.06
CA TRP A 483 3.53 20.49 -21.27
C TRP A 483 4.04 19.13 -21.77
N ARG A 484 3.77 18.86 -23.05
CA ARG A 484 4.27 17.70 -23.79
C ARG A 484 5.00 18.18 -25.04
N HIS A 485 5.75 17.29 -25.68
CA HIS A 485 6.46 17.63 -26.90
C HIS A 485 6.45 16.50 -27.93
N ILE A 486 6.55 16.88 -29.20
CA ILE A 486 6.81 15.99 -30.33
C ILE A 486 8.14 16.39 -30.96
N ASP A 487 9.03 15.42 -31.17
CA ASP A 487 10.25 15.60 -31.97
C ASP A 487 9.87 15.74 -33.45
N ALA A 488 10.11 16.92 -34.01
CA ALA A 488 9.85 17.27 -35.40
C ALA A 488 11.13 17.35 -36.24
N SER A 489 12.30 17.05 -35.65
CA SER A 489 13.61 17.22 -36.32
C SER A 489 13.73 16.44 -37.62
N SER A 490 13.09 15.27 -37.72
CA SER A 490 13.12 14.42 -38.92
C SER A 490 12.36 14.99 -40.11
N VAL A 491 11.46 15.96 -39.89
CA VAL A 491 10.60 16.56 -40.91
C VAL A 491 10.82 18.07 -41.03
N ARG A 492 11.95 18.58 -40.53
CA ARG A 492 12.29 19.99 -40.63
C ARG A 492 12.42 20.42 -42.10
N GLY A 493 11.75 21.51 -42.45
CA GLY A 493 11.64 22.03 -43.82
C GLY A 493 10.53 21.37 -44.65
N GLU A 494 9.84 20.35 -44.13
CA GLU A 494 8.68 19.74 -44.79
C GLU A 494 7.38 20.44 -44.38
N THR A 495 6.34 20.21 -45.18
CA THR A 495 4.98 20.64 -44.86
C THR A 495 4.31 19.64 -43.90
N ALA A 496 3.67 20.14 -42.86
CA ALA A 496 2.98 19.33 -41.85
C ALA A 496 1.64 19.96 -41.42
N ARG A 497 0.86 19.19 -40.65
CA ARG A 497 -0.36 19.61 -39.95
C ARG A 497 -0.34 19.08 -38.52
N ILE A 498 -1.01 19.78 -37.62
CA ILE A 498 -1.40 19.26 -36.30
C ILE A 498 -2.79 18.63 -36.43
N VAL A 499 -2.95 17.44 -35.87
CA VAL A 499 -4.24 16.74 -35.79
C VAL A 499 -4.52 16.43 -34.32
N VAL A 500 -5.56 17.03 -33.75
CA VAL A 500 -6.12 16.62 -32.46
C VAL A 500 -7.17 15.56 -32.77
N ARG A 501 -6.91 14.32 -32.36
CA ARG A 501 -7.75 13.15 -32.63
C ARG A 501 -8.36 12.64 -31.35
N ASP A 502 -9.66 12.40 -31.41
CA ASP A 502 -10.39 11.70 -30.38
C ASP A 502 -11.27 10.64 -31.04
N GLU A 503 -10.94 9.39 -30.79
CA GLU A 503 -11.68 8.23 -31.25
C GLU A 503 -12.11 7.34 -30.07
N ASN A 504 -11.96 7.83 -28.83
CA ASN A 504 -12.46 7.11 -27.68
C ASN A 504 -13.95 7.43 -27.48
N SER A 505 -14.74 6.40 -27.23
CA SER A 505 -16.19 6.56 -26.98
C SER A 505 -16.63 5.80 -25.74
N THR A 506 -15.68 5.48 -24.84
CA THR A 506 -15.91 4.66 -23.66
C THR A 506 -14.97 5.05 -22.51
N GLY A 507 -15.45 4.92 -21.27
CA GLY A 507 -14.65 5.10 -20.06
C GLY A 507 -14.52 6.56 -19.61
N ASP A 508 -13.96 6.75 -18.42
CA ASP A 508 -13.65 8.08 -17.88
C ASP A 508 -12.41 8.65 -18.60
N TRP A 509 -12.41 9.96 -18.88
CA TRP A 509 -11.36 10.66 -19.65
C TRP A 509 -11.26 10.26 -21.13
N GLY A 510 -12.37 9.90 -21.76
CA GLY A 510 -12.48 9.71 -23.22
C GLY A 510 -12.42 11.02 -24.01
N HIS A 511 -11.71 12.04 -23.54
CA HIS A 511 -11.56 13.34 -24.18
C HIS A 511 -10.17 13.94 -23.94
N LEU A 512 -9.82 14.98 -24.70
CA LEU A 512 -8.54 15.70 -24.68
C LEU A 512 -8.78 17.21 -24.69
N MET A 513 -7.96 17.94 -23.94
CA MET A 513 -7.95 19.40 -23.95
C MET A 513 -6.58 19.88 -24.38
N VAL A 514 -6.54 20.78 -25.36
CA VAL A 514 -5.32 21.27 -26.00
C VAL A 514 -5.31 22.78 -25.98
N ASP A 515 -4.18 23.31 -25.55
CA ASP A 515 -3.91 24.73 -25.47
C ASP A 515 -2.48 25.00 -25.97
N ASP A 516 -2.18 26.26 -26.24
CA ASP A 516 -0.86 26.84 -26.47
C ASP A 516 0.17 25.90 -27.16
N ILE A 517 0.04 25.77 -28.48
CA ILE A 517 0.93 25.00 -29.34
C ILE A 517 2.09 25.89 -29.79
N ARG A 518 3.32 25.44 -29.55
CA ARG A 518 4.53 26.23 -29.84
C ARG A 518 5.59 25.46 -30.60
N PHE A 519 6.32 26.15 -31.46
CA PHE A 519 7.52 25.62 -32.10
C PHE A 519 8.77 26.14 -31.41
N SER A 520 9.70 25.24 -31.06
CA SER A 520 10.89 25.59 -30.28
C SER A 520 12.12 24.79 -30.68
N ASP A 521 13.31 25.32 -30.38
CA ASP A 521 14.58 24.58 -30.50
C ASP A 521 14.82 23.67 -29.28
N THR A 522 13.97 23.76 -28.25
CA THR A 522 14.04 22.97 -27.02
C THR A 522 12.72 22.29 -26.72
N ALA A 523 12.78 21.00 -26.39
CA ALA A 523 11.64 20.25 -25.90
C ALA A 523 11.13 20.83 -24.57
N ALA A 524 9.82 21.04 -24.47
CA ALA A 524 9.19 21.32 -23.19
C ALA A 524 9.24 20.08 -22.30
N GLY A 525 9.67 20.26 -21.05
CA GLY A 525 9.50 19.25 -20.02
C GLY A 525 8.09 19.32 -19.43
N PRO A 526 7.67 18.28 -18.68
CA PRO A 526 6.43 18.35 -17.93
C PRO A 526 6.47 19.49 -16.92
N ARG A 527 5.31 19.93 -16.46
CA ARG A 527 5.19 20.91 -15.39
C ARG A 527 5.82 20.36 -14.12
N ASP A 528 6.65 21.18 -13.48
CA ASP A 528 7.18 20.85 -12.17
C ASP A 528 6.08 21.04 -11.12
N THR A 529 5.67 19.94 -10.49
CA THR A 529 4.66 19.90 -9.43
C THR A 529 5.23 19.37 -8.11
N GLN A 530 6.56 19.45 -7.94
CA GLN A 530 7.22 18.80 -6.81
C GLN A 530 6.85 19.42 -5.45
N THR A 531 6.74 18.57 -4.44
CA THR A 531 6.69 18.92 -3.01
C THR A 531 7.86 18.20 -2.36
N THR A 532 9.02 18.86 -2.30
CA THR A 532 10.29 18.18 -1.97
C THR A 532 11.17 18.98 -1.04
N VAL A 533 12.01 18.25 -0.31
CA VAL A 533 13.24 18.77 0.28
C VAL A 533 14.40 18.27 -0.58
N ASN A 534 15.22 19.20 -1.05
CA ASN A 534 16.34 18.95 -1.97
C ASN A 534 17.68 19.35 -1.33
N LEU A 535 18.71 18.52 -1.53
CA LEU A 535 20.11 18.91 -1.29
C LEU A 535 20.71 19.45 -2.59
N VAL A 536 21.18 20.67 -2.56
CA VAL A 536 21.79 21.35 -3.71
C VAL A 536 23.29 21.49 -3.48
N VAL A 537 24.11 21.02 -4.42
CA VAL A 537 25.57 21.13 -4.40
C VAL A 537 26.04 21.62 -5.77
N ASP A 538 26.83 22.70 -5.79
CA ASP A 538 27.28 23.37 -7.01
C ASP A 538 26.15 23.78 -7.98
N GLY A 539 24.95 24.03 -7.45
CA GLY A 539 23.75 24.41 -8.20
C GLY A 539 22.85 23.23 -8.60
N ASP A 540 23.34 22.00 -8.48
CA ASP A 540 22.61 20.79 -8.87
C ASP A 540 21.92 20.13 -7.67
N VAL A 541 20.68 19.65 -7.87
CA VAL A 541 19.99 18.79 -6.89
C VAL A 541 20.65 17.41 -6.90
N VAL A 542 21.30 17.03 -5.80
CA VAL A 542 22.02 15.75 -5.67
C VAL A 542 21.32 14.74 -4.77
N ARG A 543 20.35 15.18 -3.96
CA ARG A 543 19.44 14.35 -3.16
C ARG A 543 18.07 15.02 -3.12
N SER A 544 17.00 14.23 -3.04
CA SER A 544 15.62 14.72 -2.95
C SER A 544 14.79 13.77 -2.11
N SER A 545 13.80 14.30 -1.38
CA SER A 545 12.82 13.53 -0.62
C SER A 545 11.49 14.27 -0.58
N THR A 546 10.40 13.51 -0.51
CA THR A 546 9.02 14.02 -0.39
C THR A 546 8.45 13.65 0.97
N GLY A 547 7.29 14.22 1.30
CA GLY A 547 6.41 13.63 2.30
C GLY A 547 5.78 12.32 1.81
N THR A 548 4.77 11.86 2.55
CA THR A 548 4.07 10.60 2.28
C THR A 548 2.56 10.76 2.17
N ASP A 549 2.10 11.97 1.83
CA ASP A 549 0.69 12.37 1.87
C ASP A 549 0.16 12.30 3.31
N SER A 550 0.89 12.95 4.22
CA SER A 550 0.65 12.86 5.67
C SER A 550 1.00 14.15 6.39
N GLU A 551 0.14 14.57 7.33
CA GLU A 551 0.42 15.68 8.26
C GLU A 551 1.33 15.29 9.44
N ALA A 552 1.71 14.01 9.53
CA ALA A 552 2.66 13.53 10.53
C ALA A 552 4.07 13.53 9.94
N LEU A 553 4.94 14.41 10.45
CA LEU A 553 6.34 14.42 10.05
C LEU A 553 7.07 13.18 10.59
N ASP A 554 7.96 12.62 9.78
CA ASP A 554 8.83 11.52 10.17
C ASP A 554 10.27 11.76 9.70
N TRP A 555 11.21 11.02 10.27
CA TRP A 555 12.63 11.20 10.00
C TRP A 555 13.03 10.67 8.62
N ALA A 556 13.61 11.55 7.81
CA ALA A 556 14.37 11.19 6.62
C ALA A 556 15.87 11.34 6.89
N SER A 557 16.68 10.63 6.10
CA SER A 557 18.14 10.71 6.16
C SER A 557 18.78 10.52 4.80
N TRP A 558 19.78 11.33 4.47
CA TRP A 558 20.63 11.14 3.30
C TRP A 558 22.04 10.71 3.72
N ASP A 559 22.58 9.67 3.08
CA ASP A 559 24.03 9.38 3.14
C ASP A 559 24.78 10.33 2.20
N LEU A 560 25.72 11.06 2.79
CA LEU A 560 26.54 12.10 2.18
C LEU A 560 28.02 11.72 2.18
N ALA A 561 28.36 10.45 2.35
CA ALA A 561 29.76 9.97 2.34
C ALA A 561 30.53 10.38 1.07
N ASP A 562 29.85 10.46 -0.07
CA ASP A 562 30.37 10.90 -1.38
C ASP A 562 30.50 12.42 -1.52
N LEU A 563 29.91 13.19 -0.61
CA LEU A 563 29.84 14.66 -0.67
C LEU A 563 30.63 15.36 0.44
N GLN A 564 31.42 14.62 1.22
CA GLN A 564 32.20 15.15 2.34
C GLN A 564 33.13 16.31 1.91
N GLY A 565 33.10 17.39 2.68
CA GLY A 565 33.88 18.61 2.48
C GLY A 565 33.31 19.59 1.44
N ARG A 566 32.24 19.24 0.70
CA ARG A 566 31.61 20.14 -0.26
C ARG A 566 30.68 21.15 0.44
N SER A 567 30.46 22.28 -0.23
CA SER A 567 29.46 23.28 0.17
C SER A 567 28.09 22.90 -0.40
N ALA A 568 27.05 22.98 0.41
CA ALA A 568 25.69 22.60 0.03
C ALA A 568 24.65 23.62 0.53
N GLN A 569 23.45 23.56 -0.04
CA GLN A 569 22.24 24.24 0.44
C GLN A 569 21.09 23.24 0.52
N ILE A 570 20.15 23.48 1.42
CA ILE A 570 18.85 22.83 1.45
C ILE A 570 17.87 23.73 0.71
N ARG A 571 17.03 23.14 -0.15
CA ARG A 571 15.92 23.82 -0.80
C ARG A 571 14.64 23.05 -0.54
N ILE A 572 13.68 23.69 0.10
CA ILE A 572 12.33 23.16 0.30
C ILE A 572 11.47 23.74 -0.82
N VAL A 573 10.79 22.89 -1.57
CA VAL A 573 10.05 23.25 -2.78
C VAL A 573 8.61 22.83 -2.63
N ASP A 574 7.70 23.73 -2.96
CA ASP A 574 6.29 23.44 -3.14
C ASP A 574 5.78 24.06 -4.43
N HIS A 575 5.60 23.21 -5.42
CA HIS A 575 5.19 23.55 -6.78
C HIS A 575 3.86 22.87 -7.17
N SER A 576 3.21 22.20 -6.23
CA SER A 576 1.92 21.56 -6.45
C SER A 576 0.79 22.48 -6.01
N SER A 577 -0.40 22.35 -6.60
CA SER A 577 -1.62 22.96 -6.06
C SER A 577 -2.80 21.98 -6.03
N GLY A 578 -2.52 20.70 -6.25
CA GLY A 578 -3.50 19.62 -6.15
C GLY A 578 -3.71 19.20 -4.69
N GLY A 579 -4.47 18.12 -4.48
CA GLY A 579 -4.57 17.53 -3.15
C GLY A 579 -3.20 17.11 -2.60
N TRP A 580 -2.94 17.42 -1.32
CA TRP A 580 -1.62 17.27 -0.71
C TRP A 580 -0.53 18.15 -1.37
N GLY A 581 -0.93 19.24 -2.02
CA GLY A 581 -0.02 20.20 -2.64
C GLY A 581 0.66 21.10 -1.61
N HIS A 582 1.29 20.49 -0.60
CA HIS A 582 2.08 21.17 0.42
C HIS A 582 3.20 20.27 0.93
N ILE A 583 4.16 20.86 1.63
CA ILE A 583 5.25 20.16 2.30
C ILE A 583 5.42 20.68 3.73
N LEU A 584 5.75 19.74 4.61
CA LEU A 584 6.13 20.02 5.99
C LEU A 584 7.59 19.67 6.19
N ALA A 585 8.35 20.51 6.89
CA ALA A 585 9.75 20.21 7.20
C ALA A 585 10.22 20.82 8.53
N ASP A 586 11.11 20.11 9.21
CA ASP A 586 11.71 20.55 10.48
C ASP A 586 13.06 19.84 10.77
N GLN A 587 13.82 20.31 11.76
CA GLN A 587 15.01 19.66 12.35
C GLN A 587 16.10 19.20 11.36
N PHE A 588 16.61 20.09 10.52
CA PHE A 588 17.77 19.79 9.66
C PHE A 588 19.05 19.65 10.48
N MET A 589 19.63 18.45 10.51
CA MET A 589 20.77 18.10 11.36
C MET A 589 21.84 17.30 10.62
N LEU A 590 23.10 17.70 10.72
CA LEU A 590 24.25 16.91 10.29
C LEU A 590 24.68 15.94 11.39
N ALA A 591 24.80 14.65 11.09
CA ALA A 591 25.11 13.62 12.08
C ALA A 591 25.98 12.48 11.52
N SER A 592 26.64 11.75 12.42
CA SER A 592 27.50 10.60 12.04
C SER A 592 26.71 9.34 11.67
N ALA A 593 25.43 9.27 12.01
CA ALA A 593 24.55 8.13 11.78
C ALA A 593 23.15 8.59 11.29
N PRO A 594 22.43 7.74 10.54
CA PRO A 594 21.12 8.09 10.01
C PRO A 594 20.06 8.06 11.11
N ALA A 595 19.16 9.03 11.10
CA ALA A 595 17.89 8.93 11.84
C ALA A 595 17.00 7.87 11.17
N LYS A 596 16.23 7.15 11.98
CA LYS A 596 15.30 6.11 11.52
C LYS A 596 13.89 6.66 11.45
N ASN A 597 13.20 6.45 10.32
CA ASN A 597 11.77 6.67 10.21
C ASN A 597 10.99 5.68 11.11
N GLY A 598 9.69 5.87 11.24
CA GLY A 598 8.77 5.02 12.00
C GLY A 598 8.78 3.56 11.56
N THR A 599 8.85 3.31 10.26
CA THR A 599 8.87 1.97 9.65
C THR A 599 10.12 1.18 10.06
N ASP A 600 11.29 1.81 10.05
CA ASP A 600 12.59 1.23 10.46
C ASP A 600 12.74 1.08 11.98
N ARG A 601 11.92 1.82 12.75
CA ARG A 601 11.84 1.72 14.21
C ARG A 601 10.85 0.65 14.67
N ALA A 602 9.89 0.27 13.83
CA ALA A 602 8.84 -0.67 14.17
C ALA A 602 9.35 -2.10 14.32
N ASP A 603 8.77 -2.84 15.25
CA ASP A 603 8.86 -4.28 15.29
C ASP A 603 7.74 -4.87 14.42
N TRP A 604 8.12 -5.65 13.40
CA TRP A 604 7.17 -6.18 12.42
C TRP A 604 6.78 -7.63 12.74
N VAL A 605 5.49 -7.93 12.65
CA VAL A 605 4.98 -9.32 12.73
C VAL A 605 5.49 -10.12 11.54
N ASP A 606 5.54 -9.50 10.36
CA ASP A 606 5.96 -10.13 9.12
C ASP A 606 6.66 -9.08 8.24
N TYR A 607 7.69 -9.51 7.52
CA TYR A 607 8.47 -8.68 6.61
C TYR A 607 8.09 -8.89 5.13
N GLY A 608 7.14 -9.78 4.84
CA GLY A 608 6.57 -9.96 3.51
C GLY A 608 5.45 -8.98 3.19
N ARG A 609 4.97 -9.00 1.94
CA ARG A 609 3.89 -8.10 1.51
C ARG A 609 2.50 -8.61 1.87
N ASP A 610 2.34 -9.91 2.04
CA ASP A 610 1.02 -10.54 2.14
C ASP A 610 0.75 -11.06 3.56
N ASN A 611 0.84 -10.20 4.56
CA ASN A 611 0.38 -10.48 5.92
C ASN A 611 -0.17 -9.21 6.57
N TYR A 612 -1.49 -9.11 6.62
CA TYR A 612 -2.21 -7.94 7.08
C TYR A 612 -3.38 -8.29 8.00
N ALA A 613 -3.87 -7.33 8.77
CA ALA A 613 -5.05 -7.47 9.64
C ALA A 613 -4.98 -8.70 10.58
N GLY A 614 -3.77 -9.05 11.02
CA GLY A 614 -3.53 -10.20 11.89
C GLY A 614 -4.16 -10.01 13.27
N VAL A 615 -5.12 -10.86 13.62
CA VAL A 615 -5.77 -10.87 14.95
C VAL A 615 -5.71 -12.26 15.58
N THR A 616 -5.97 -12.34 16.88
CA THR A 616 -5.87 -13.55 17.69
C THR A 616 -7.22 -14.11 18.12
N PHE A 617 -7.26 -15.42 18.35
CA PHE A 617 -8.44 -16.10 18.88
C PHE A 617 -8.75 -15.71 20.33
N ASN A 618 -10.03 -15.44 20.60
CA ASN A 618 -10.63 -15.46 21.93
C ASN A 618 -11.06 -16.89 22.32
N GLY A 619 -11.32 -17.12 23.61
CA GLY A 619 -11.86 -18.41 24.11
C GLY A 619 -10.85 -19.55 24.19
N LEU A 620 -9.60 -19.32 23.79
CA LEU A 620 -8.49 -20.25 24.04
C LEU A 620 -8.00 -20.15 25.50
N PRO A 621 -7.36 -21.21 26.01
CA PRO A 621 -6.59 -21.14 27.26
C PRO A 621 -5.56 -20.01 27.21
N ASP A 622 -5.29 -19.36 28.35
CA ASP A 622 -4.42 -18.17 28.41
C ASP A 622 -2.99 -18.44 27.88
N GLU A 623 -2.50 -19.66 28.05
CA GLU A 623 -1.19 -20.11 27.56
C GLU A 623 -1.14 -20.35 26.04
N GLN A 624 -2.29 -20.29 25.35
CA GLN A 624 -2.39 -20.45 23.91
C GLN A 624 -2.84 -19.15 23.26
N ARG A 625 -1.95 -18.57 22.45
CA ARG A 625 -2.29 -17.45 21.58
C ARG A 625 -2.07 -17.85 20.14
N ILE A 626 -3.13 -17.89 19.35
CA ILE A 626 -3.08 -18.25 17.93
C ILE A 626 -3.56 -17.04 17.14
N SER A 627 -2.83 -16.67 16.10
CA SER A 627 -3.16 -15.60 15.16
C SER A 627 -3.44 -16.14 13.77
N ILE A 628 -4.31 -15.43 13.05
CA ILE A 628 -4.49 -15.52 11.60
C ILE A 628 -4.50 -14.08 11.07
N GLY A 629 -3.77 -13.84 9.99
CA GLY A 629 -3.87 -12.62 9.17
C GLY A 629 -4.40 -12.91 7.77
N TRP A 630 -4.82 -11.86 7.08
CA TRP A 630 -5.14 -11.89 5.65
C TRP A 630 -3.85 -11.95 4.83
N MET A 631 -3.74 -12.98 3.97
CA MET A 631 -2.59 -13.16 3.09
C MET A 631 -2.87 -12.50 1.75
N ASN A 632 -2.77 -11.17 1.74
CA ASN A 632 -2.82 -10.31 0.56
C ASN A 632 -2.30 -8.91 0.92
N ASN A 633 -2.26 -8.00 -0.06
CA ASN A 633 -1.88 -6.60 0.15
C ASN A 633 -2.82 -5.65 -0.57
N TRP A 634 -3.25 -4.58 0.10
CA TRP A 634 -4.17 -3.60 -0.48
C TRP A 634 -3.70 -2.96 -1.79
N GLN A 635 -2.39 -2.92 -2.06
CA GLN A 635 -1.83 -2.41 -3.32
C GLN A 635 -2.27 -3.17 -4.57
N TYR A 636 -2.62 -4.45 -4.44
CA TYR A 636 -2.94 -5.31 -5.59
C TYR A 636 -4.02 -6.35 -5.28
N ALA A 637 -4.61 -6.34 -4.08
CA ALA A 637 -5.55 -7.37 -3.65
C ALA A 637 -6.75 -7.52 -4.59
N GLN A 638 -7.19 -6.43 -5.21
CA GLN A 638 -8.28 -6.38 -6.19
C GLN A 638 -7.90 -6.98 -7.55
N ASP A 639 -6.61 -7.19 -7.82
CA ASP A 639 -6.08 -7.55 -9.15
C ASP A 639 -5.53 -8.98 -9.20
N VAL A 640 -5.38 -9.66 -8.05
CA VAL A 640 -4.81 -11.01 -8.00
C VAL A 640 -5.51 -11.99 -8.98
N PRO A 641 -4.79 -12.88 -9.67
CA PRO A 641 -5.35 -13.68 -10.75
C PRO A 641 -6.07 -14.94 -10.23
N THR A 642 -7.04 -14.76 -9.33
CA THR A 642 -7.85 -15.84 -8.74
C THR A 642 -9.33 -15.74 -9.11
N SER A 643 -9.94 -16.88 -9.41
CA SER A 643 -11.37 -17.05 -9.71
C SER A 643 -11.81 -18.47 -9.32
N PRO A 644 -13.01 -18.68 -8.75
CA PRO A 644 -14.07 -17.69 -8.51
C PRO A 644 -13.94 -16.95 -7.17
N TRP A 645 -12.81 -17.04 -6.47
CA TRP A 645 -12.56 -16.37 -5.18
C TRP A 645 -11.44 -15.33 -5.30
N ARG A 646 -11.38 -14.40 -4.34
CA ARG A 646 -10.30 -13.42 -4.20
C ARG A 646 -9.90 -13.27 -2.73
N GLY A 647 -8.61 -13.44 -2.44
CA GLY A 647 -8.06 -13.42 -1.07
C GLY A 647 -8.01 -14.78 -0.37
N GLN A 648 -7.09 -14.92 0.58
CA GLN A 648 -6.92 -16.10 1.43
C GLN A 648 -6.31 -15.70 2.77
N MET A 649 -6.37 -16.59 3.76
CA MET A 649 -5.75 -16.38 5.07
C MET A 649 -4.32 -16.91 5.10
N THR A 650 -3.48 -16.32 5.94
CA THR A 650 -2.17 -16.87 6.33
C THR A 650 -2.33 -18.20 7.07
N MET A 651 -1.25 -18.98 7.18
CA MET A 651 -1.26 -20.16 8.02
C MET A 651 -1.48 -19.73 9.48
N PRO A 652 -2.34 -20.42 10.25
CA PRO A 652 -2.49 -20.11 11.66
C PRO A 652 -1.18 -20.31 12.44
N ARG A 653 -0.80 -19.31 13.24
CA ARG A 653 0.47 -19.29 13.97
C ARG A 653 0.23 -19.17 15.48
N THR A 654 0.90 -20.00 16.26
CA THR A 654 1.03 -19.80 17.70
C THR A 654 2.04 -18.68 17.96
N LEU A 655 1.66 -17.73 18.82
CA LEU A 655 2.47 -16.60 19.24
C LEU A 655 3.09 -16.86 20.62
N SER A 656 4.34 -16.44 20.78
CA SER A 656 5.09 -16.46 22.04
C SER A 656 6.08 -15.30 22.08
N LEU A 657 6.59 -14.95 23.26
CA LEU A 657 7.71 -14.02 23.41
C LEU A 657 8.98 -14.78 23.75
N VAL A 658 10.10 -14.37 23.15
CA VAL A 658 11.43 -14.88 23.49
C VAL A 658 12.38 -13.74 23.86
N SER A 659 13.25 -13.95 24.84
CA SER A 659 14.21 -12.93 25.24
C SER A 659 15.25 -12.65 24.16
N SER A 660 15.60 -11.38 24.00
CA SER A 660 16.68 -10.92 23.11
C SER A 660 17.51 -9.80 23.74
N ALA A 661 18.62 -9.43 23.11
CA ALA A 661 19.49 -8.34 23.58
C ALA A 661 18.80 -6.96 23.60
N THR A 662 17.74 -6.78 22.82
CA THR A 662 16.97 -5.53 22.73
C THR A 662 15.63 -5.59 23.45
N GLY A 663 15.39 -6.65 24.23
CA GLY A 663 14.10 -6.91 24.90
C GLY A 663 13.37 -8.14 24.34
N PRO A 664 12.23 -8.55 24.91
CA PRO A 664 11.43 -9.67 24.40
C PRO A 664 10.95 -9.42 22.96
N GLN A 665 11.05 -10.42 22.09
CA GLN A 665 10.58 -10.35 20.70
C GLN A 665 9.50 -11.39 20.42
N LEU A 666 8.58 -11.05 19.51
CA LEU A 666 7.56 -11.97 19.06
C LEU A 666 8.19 -13.14 18.31
N ARG A 667 7.71 -14.35 18.61
CA ARG A 667 8.05 -15.59 17.92
C ARG A 667 6.78 -16.30 17.48
N GLN A 668 6.78 -16.72 16.23
CA GLN A 668 5.66 -17.39 15.57
C GLN A 668 6.02 -18.84 15.21
N THR A 669 5.14 -19.79 15.50
CA THR A 669 5.30 -21.18 15.06
C THR A 669 4.00 -21.70 14.44
N PRO A 670 4.05 -22.61 13.45
CA PRO A 670 2.84 -23.24 12.93
C PRO A 670 2.04 -23.91 14.04
N VAL A 671 0.71 -23.92 13.91
CA VAL A 671 -0.16 -24.70 14.80
C VAL A 671 0.02 -26.20 14.58
N ALA A 672 -0.31 -26.99 15.60
CA ALA A 672 -0.18 -28.44 15.56
C ALA A 672 -1.01 -29.13 14.44
N GLY A 673 -2.06 -28.49 13.93
CA GLY A 673 -2.79 -28.96 12.74
C GLY A 673 -1.90 -29.08 11.51
N VAL A 674 -1.07 -28.06 11.25
CA VAL A 674 -0.15 -28.03 10.11
C VAL A 674 0.90 -29.13 10.23
N ASP A 675 1.46 -29.32 11.43
CA ASP A 675 2.43 -30.39 11.67
C ASP A 675 1.80 -31.78 11.49
N ARG A 676 0.52 -31.97 11.82
CA ARG A 676 -0.20 -33.23 11.60
C ARG A 676 -0.46 -33.52 10.12
N ALA A 677 -0.54 -32.51 9.28
CA ALA A 677 -0.67 -32.66 7.82
C ALA A 677 0.64 -33.10 7.14
N LEU A 678 1.77 -33.12 7.85
CA LEU A 678 3.07 -33.53 7.28
C LEU A 678 3.18 -35.05 7.10
N VAL A 679 3.57 -35.46 5.89
CA VAL A 679 3.78 -36.88 5.57
C VAL A 679 5.27 -37.23 5.64
N ASN A 680 5.78 -37.40 6.87
CA ASN A 680 7.19 -37.65 7.15
C ASN A 680 7.80 -38.87 6.43
N ARG A 681 6.99 -39.87 6.08
CA ARG A 681 7.45 -41.07 5.34
C ARG A 681 7.85 -40.77 3.89
N ASP A 682 7.33 -39.68 3.33
CA ASP A 682 7.53 -39.27 1.93
C ASP A 682 8.48 -38.07 1.84
N LYS A 683 9.29 -37.83 2.88
CA LYS A 683 10.27 -36.73 2.89
C LYS A 683 11.47 -37.06 2.01
N GLU A 684 11.99 -36.05 1.33
CA GLU A 684 13.17 -36.15 0.49
C GLU A 684 14.20 -35.07 0.87
N GLN A 685 15.46 -35.29 0.50
CA GLN A 685 16.53 -34.36 0.83
C GLN A 685 17.59 -34.30 -0.27
N ALA A 686 18.17 -33.11 -0.44
CA ALA A 686 19.32 -32.87 -1.28
C ALA A 686 20.38 -32.12 -0.47
N LYS A 687 21.63 -32.56 -0.54
CA LYS A 687 22.78 -31.88 0.08
C LYS A 687 23.75 -31.47 -1.01
N VAL A 688 23.80 -30.19 -1.35
CA VAL A 688 24.63 -29.68 -2.45
C VAL A 688 25.86 -29.00 -1.88
N ARG A 689 27.04 -29.57 -2.18
CA ARG A 689 28.34 -29.15 -1.61
C ARG A 689 29.46 -29.35 -2.64
N PRO A 690 30.19 -28.30 -3.05
CA PRO A 690 29.85 -26.89 -2.92
C PRO A 690 28.69 -26.48 -3.84
N VAL A 691 28.13 -25.27 -3.63
CA VAL A 691 27.20 -24.64 -4.57
C VAL A 691 27.94 -23.54 -5.33
N ALA A 692 28.26 -23.81 -6.60
CA ALA A 692 28.90 -22.83 -7.47
C ALA A 692 27.94 -21.69 -7.83
N THR A 693 28.49 -20.57 -8.33
CA THR A 693 27.70 -19.43 -8.81
C THR A 693 26.66 -19.87 -9.85
N GLY A 694 25.47 -19.31 -9.76
CA GLY A 694 24.33 -19.67 -10.60
C GLY A 694 23.40 -20.65 -9.92
N GLU A 695 22.43 -21.15 -10.69
CA GLU A 695 21.36 -22.01 -10.21
C GLU A 695 21.59 -23.46 -10.64
N ARG A 696 21.26 -24.42 -9.76
CA ARG A 696 21.35 -25.86 -10.04
C ARG A 696 20.14 -26.61 -9.48
N ALA A 697 19.39 -27.29 -10.35
CA ALA A 697 18.29 -28.15 -9.96
C ALA A 697 18.76 -29.28 -9.01
N THR A 698 17.95 -29.56 -7.98
CA THR A 698 18.24 -30.60 -6.99
C THR A 698 17.66 -31.97 -7.37
N GLY A 699 16.68 -31.98 -8.27
CA GLY A 699 15.86 -33.16 -8.59
C GLY A 699 14.70 -33.38 -7.61
N LEU A 700 14.56 -32.53 -6.58
CA LEU A 700 13.41 -32.54 -5.68
C LEU A 700 12.25 -31.72 -6.27
N ASP A 701 11.03 -32.11 -5.90
CA ASP A 701 9.80 -31.37 -6.15
C ASP A 701 9.14 -30.91 -4.84
N ALA A 702 8.55 -29.72 -4.82
CA ALA A 702 7.80 -29.17 -3.69
C ALA A 702 6.71 -28.22 -4.18
N THR A 703 5.43 -28.64 -4.07
CA THR A 703 4.26 -27.80 -4.38
C THR A 703 3.51 -27.39 -3.13
N VAL A 704 3.09 -28.37 -2.33
CA VAL A 704 2.44 -28.19 -1.03
C VAL A 704 3.29 -28.94 -0.01
N ALA A 705 4.18 -28.23 0.68
CA ALA A 705 5.25 -28.85 1.46
C ALA A 705 5.89 -27.90 2.46
N ARG A 706 6.47 -28.49 3.51
CA ARG A 706 7.47 -27.83 4.36
C ARG A 706 8.86 -28.08 3.79
N VAL A 707 9.60 -27.01 3.51
CA VAL A 707 10.95 -27.03 2.97
C VAL A 707 11.92 -26.44 4.00
N GLU A 708 12.71 -27.29 4.64
CA GLU A 708 13.72 -26.89 5.61
C GLU A 708 15.06 -26.70 4.88
N VAL A 709 15.67 -25.53 5.05
CA VAL A 709 16.89 -25.12 4.34
C VAL A 709 17.97 -24.70 5.33
N ARG A 710 19.19 -25.21 5.12
CA ARG A 710 20.41 -24.72 5.75
C ARG A 710 21.35 -24.19 4.68
N VAL A 711 21.76 -22.94 4.83
CA VAL A 711 22.72 -22.27 3.95
C VAL A 711 24.03 -22.07 4.71
N ALA A 712 25.14 -22.51 4.14
CA ALA A 712 26.49 -22.17 4.58
C ALA A 712 27.18 -21.34 3.49
N LEU A 713 27.33 -20.05 3.73
CA LEU A 713 27.62 -19.04 2.70
C LEU A 713 28.99 -19.18 2.02
N GLY A 714 30.01 -19.72 2.70
CA GLY A 714 31.36 -19.81 2.14
C GLY A 714 31.86 -18.47 1.63
N SER A 715 32.23 -18.39 0.35
CA SER A 715 32.65 -17.13 -0.30
C SER A 715 31.52 -16.40 -1.03
N ALA A 716 30.30 -16.94 -1.08
CA ALA A 716 29.15 -16.30 -1.73
C ALA A 716 28.73 -15.01 -1.01
N ALA A 717 28.26 -14.03 -1.79
CA ALA A 717 27.58 -12.84 -1.28
C ALA A 717 26.14 -13.17 -0.87
N GLU A 718 25.49 -14.07 -1.60
CA GLU A 718 24.15 -14.59 -1.33
C GLU A 718 24.07 -16.07 -1.74
N ALA A 719 23.33 -16.89 -1.01
CA ALA A 719 23.02 -18.26 -1.42
C ALA A 719 21.69 -18.75 -0.83
N GLY A 720 21.07 -19.74 -1.48
CA GLY A 720 19.77 -20.25 -1.04
C GLY A 720 19.15 -21.27 -1.99
N VAL A 721 17.83 -21.25 -2.07
CA VAL A 721 17.01 -22.13 -2.92
C VAL A 721 16.12 -21.34 -3.87
N VAL A 722 15.71 -21.98 -4.96
CA VAL A 722 14.61 -21.54 -5.82
C VAL A 722 13.49 -22.57 -5.69
N LEU A 723 12.33 -22.11 -5.26
CA LEU A 723 11.12 -22.91 -5.00
C LEU A 723 10.11 -22.70 -6.13
N ARG A 724 9.19 -23.66 -6.32
CA ARG A 724 8.16 -23.60 -7.38
C ARG A 724 8.77 -23.28 -8.74
N ARG A 725 9.85 -23.98 -9.07
CA ARG A 725 10.66 -23.73 -10.26
C ARG A 725 10.13 -24.49 -11.47
N SER A 726 10.05 -23.84 -12.64
CA SER A 726 9.80 -24.52 -13.91
C SER A 726 11.02 -25.34 -14.36
N ALA A 727 10.82 -26.32 -15.24
CA ALA A 727 11.90 -27.19 -15.71
C ALA A 727 13.02 -26.42 -16.44
N ASP A 728 12.67 -25.39 -17.20
CA ASP A 728 13.60 -24.50 -17.92
C ASP A 728 14.24 -23.41 -17.03
N GLY A 729 13.73 -23.20 -15.81
CA GLY A 729 14.21 -22.17 -14.87
C GLY A 729 13.75 -20.74 -15.17
N SER A 730 12.79 -20.56 -16.09
CA SER A 730 12.21 -19.25 -16.38
C SER A 730 11.30 -18.74 -15.25
N VAL A 731 10.66 -19.65 -14.52
CA VAL A 731 9.82 -19.38 -13.34
C VAL A 731 10.47 -19.96 -12.09
N GLY A 732 10.39 -19.22 -10.98
CA GLY A 732 10.74 -19.68 -9.65
C GLY A 732 10.80 -18.54 -8.63
N THR A 733 10.51 -18.88 -7.37
CA THR A 733 10.62 -17.96 -6.23
C THR A 733 11.93 -18.21 -5.51
N ARG A 734 12.82 -17.21 -5.48
CA ARG A 734 14.14 -17.34 -4.87
C ARG A 734 14.06 -16.99 -3.39
N VAL A 735 14.54 -17.89 -2.53
CA VAL A 735 14.63 -17.69 -1.08
C VAL A 735 16.04 -17.97 -0.63
N GLY A 736 16.72 -16.97 -0.05
CA GLY A 736 18.12 -17.13 0.36
C GLY A 736 18.57 -16.10 1.37
N VAL A 737 19.85 -16.14 1.69
CA VAL A 737 20.46 -15.26 2.69
C VAL A 737 21.70 -14.59 2.13
N ARG A 738 21.87 -13.32 2.46
CA ARG A 738 23.04 -12.51 2.15
C ARG A 738 24.03 -12.51 3.30
N ARG A 739 25.30 -12.22 3.00
CA ARG A 739 26.38 -12.18 3.99
C ARG A 739 26.22 -11.09 5.05
N ASP A 740 25.53 -10.00 4.72
CA ASP A 740 25.22 -8.90 5.62
C ASP A 740 24.13 -9.24 6.67
N GLY A 741 23.54 -10.43 6.62
CA GLY A 741 22.48 -10.82 7.54
C GLY A 741 21.08 -10.48 7.05
N THR A 742 20.87 -10.49 5.73
CA THR A 742 19.54 -10.29 5.15
C THR A 742 18.98 -11.60 4.61
N LEU A 743 17.80 -12.01 5.07
CA LEU A 743 16.95 -13.02 4.41
C LEU A 743 16.24 -12.33 3.25
N VAL A 744 16.23 -12.98 2.09
CA VAL A 744 15.64 -12.47 0.85
C VAL A 744 14.60 -13.45 0.36
N VAL A 745 13.40 -12.95 0.05
CA VAL A 745 12.39 -13.63 -0.75
C VAL A 745 12.19 -12.80 -2.01
N ASP A 746 12.46 -13.39 -3.16
CA ASP A 746 12.39 -12.70 -4.46
C ASP A 746 11.37 -13.43 -5.33
N ARG A 747 10.25 -12.75 -5.55
CA ARG A 747 9.12 -13.22 -6.35
C ARG A 747 9.01 -12.54 -7.71
N THR A 748 10.04 -11.83 -8.17
CA THR A 748 10.05 -11.12 -9.46
C THR A 748 9.79 -12.04 -10.66
N ARG A 749 10.03 -13.35 -10.52
CA ARG A 749 9.80 -14.38 -11.54
C ARG A 749 8.95 -15.55 -11.02
N SER A 750 8.05 -15.31 -10.07
CA SER A 750 7.27 -16.37 -9.40
C SER A 750 6.09 -16.94 -10.19
N GLY A 751 5.97 -16.64 -11.49
CA GLY A 751 4.89 -17.10 -12.35
C GLY A 751 4.15 -15.95 -12.99
N ASP A 752 2.82 -15.94 -12.87
CA ASP A 752 2.01 -14.78 -13.26
C ASP A 752 2.26 -13.62 -12.28
N VAL A 753 2.94 -12.59 -12.77
CA VAL A 753 3.27 -11.36 -12.03
C VAL A 753 2.80 -10.12 -12.79
N GLY A 754 2.18 -10.31 -13.97
CA GLY A 754 1.87 -9.22 -14.90
C GLY A 754 0.57 -8.49 -14.59
N PHE A 755 -0.22 -8.99 -13.63
CA PHE A 755 -1.51 -8.42 -13.26
C PHE A 755 -1.40 -7.10 -12.49
N ASN A 756 -0.27 -6.82 -11.84
CA ASN A 756 -0.02 -5.55 -11.16
C ASN A 756 1.50 -5.24 -11.11
N ALA A 757 1.88 -4.02 -11.43
CA ALA A 757 3.29 -3.61 -11.54
C ALA A 757 4.05 -3.63 -10.21
N LEU A 758 3.36 -3.59 -9.07
CA LEU A 758 3.95 -3.63 -7.72
C LEU A 758 4.14 -5.06 -7.19
N PHE A 759 3.56 -6.06 -7.86
CA PHE A 759 3.65 -7.45 -7.43
C PHE A 759 5.04 -8.08 -7.63
N PRO A 760 5.74 -7.94 -8.76
CA PRO A 760 7.10 -8.47 -8.90
C PRO A 760 8.07 -7.69 -7.99
N SER A 761 8.39 -8.28 -6.84
CA SER A 761 9.11 -7.61 -5.75
C SER A 761 10.14 -8.52 -5.07
N VAL A 762 10.94 -7.89 -4.20
CA VAL A 762 11.94 -8.54 -3.35
C VAL A 762 11.73 -8.07 -1.92
N GLU A 763 11.44 -9.01 -1.04
CA GLU A 763 11.18 -8.81 0.38
C GLU A 763 12.41 -9.17 1.19
N GLU A 764 12.70 -8.37 2.22
CA GLU A 764 13.92 -8.47 3.00
C GLU A 764 13.63 -8.47 4.51
N ALA A 765 14.28 -9.39 5.24
CA ALA A 765 14.16 -9.48 6.69
C ALA A 765 15.54 -9.63 7.37
N PRO A 766 15.80 -8.92 8.48
CA PRO A 766 17.07 -9.03 9.18
C PRO A 766 17.18 -10.37 9.92
N VAL A 767 18.26 -11.12 9.65
CA VAL A 767 18.59 -12.41 10.26
C VAL A 767 20.04 -12.43 10.76
N THR A 768 20.31 -13.21 11.81
CA THR A 768 21.67 -13.38 12.31
C THR A 768 22.38 -14.50 11.55
N VAL A 769 23.52 -14.17 10.93
CA VAL A 769 24.46 -15.18 10.39
C VAL A 769 25.34 -15.69 11.52
N ARG A 770 25.24 -16.98 11.87
CA ARG A 770 26.06 -17.61 12.91
C ARG A 770 27.05 -18.57 12.26
N ASP A 771 28.35 -18.33 12.47
CA ASP A 771 29.43 -19.13 11.88
C ASP A 771 29.35 -19.25 10.34
N GLY A 772 28.86 -18.20 9.66
CA GLY A 772 28.65 -18.18 8.22
C GLY A 772 27.44 -18.97 7.74
N GLU A 773 26.54 -19.37 8.65
CA GLU A 773 25.37 -20.19 8.36
C GLU A 773 24.05 -19.55 8.82
N VAL A 774 22.98 -19.86 8.09
CA VAL A 774 21.59 -19.52 8.44
C VAL A 774 20.69 -20.71 8.12
N THR A 775 19.67 -20.92 8.95
CA THR A 775 18.58 -21.89 8.71
C THR A 775 17.24 -21.18 8.64
N PHE A 776 16.42 -21.58 7.69
CA PHE A 776 15.04 -21.14 7.57
C PHE A 776 14.15 -22.30 7.10
N THR A 777 12.84 -22.15 7.28
CA THR A 777 11.83 -23.09 6.80
C THR A 777 10.82 -22.34 5.95
N ALA A 778 10.61 -22.79 4.71
CA ALA A 778 9.54 -22.30 3.85
C ALA A 778 8.35 -23.27 3.90
N TYR A 779 7.16 -22.74 4.17
CA TYR A 779 5.89 -23.45 4.02
C TYR A 779 5.28 -23.04 2.68
N LEU A 780 5.12 -24.01 1.78
CA LEU A 780 4.61 -23.80 0.44
C LEU A 780 3.17 -24.28 0.33
N ASP A 781 2.35 -23.46 -0.30
CA ASP A 781 1.06 -23.86 -0.87
C ASP A 781 1.05 -23.59 -2.38
N ARG A 782 -0.08 -23.84 -3.04
CA ARG A 782 -0.24 -23.69 -4.49
C ARG A 782 0.09 -22.28 -4.98
N SER A 783 -0.19 -21.27 -4.16
CA SER A 783 -0.07 -19.85 -4.52
C SER A 783 0.57 -18.99 -3.41
N SER A 784 1.33 -19.58 -2.49
CA SER A 784 1.99 -18.83 -1.42
C SER A 784 3.29 -19.47 -0.93
N VAL A 785 4.13 -18.64 -0.32
CA VAL A 785 5.30 -19.03 0.45
C VAL A 785 5.33 -18.26 1.77
N GLU A 786 5.48 -18.98 2.88
CA GLU A 786 5.70 -18.42 4.21
C GLU A 786 7.05 -18.89 4.75
N VAL A 787 8.00 -17.99 4.91
CA VAL A 787 9.37 -18.29 5.35
C VAL A 787 9.57 -17.90 6.80
N LEU A 788 9.85 -18.89 7.66
CA LEU A 788 10.19 -18.69 9.06
C LEU A 788 11.69 -18.90 9.29
N ALA A 789 12.37 -17.87 9.78
CA ALA A 789 13.78 -17.90 10.16
C ALA A 789 13.97 -17.67 11.67
N GLN A 790 15.15 -18.04 12.18
CA GLN A 790 15.51 -17.91 13.61
C GLN A 790 14.47 -18.52 14.56
N GLY A 791 13.91 -19.68 14.17
CA GLY A 791 12.90 -20.39 14.95
C GLY A 791 11.53 -19.70 14.99
N GLY A 792 11.26 -18.73 14.11
CA GLY A 792 9.98 -18.02 14.03
C GLY A 792 10.00 -16.55 14.47
N GLN A 793 11.16 -16.02 14.84
CA GLN A 793 11.30 -14.59 15.20
C GLN A 793 11.34 -13.67 13.98
N ARG A 794 11.55 -14.23 12.79
CA ARG A 794 11.52 -13.51 11.51
C ARG A 794 10.64 -14.31 10.57
N SER A 795 9.69 -13.62 9.96
CA SER A 795 8.74 -14.18 9.02
C SER A 795 8.69 -13.32 7.76
N VAL A 796 8.56 -13.96 6.60
CA VAL A 796 8.26 -13.33 5.31
C VAL A 796 7.14 -14.14 4.65
N THR A 797 6.01 -13.51 4.37
CA THR A 797 4.83 -14.14 3.75
C THR A 797 4.47 -13.45 2.45
N ASP A 798 4.45 -14.21 1.36
CA ASP A 798 4.10 -13.70 0.04
C ASP A 798 3.22 -14.67 -0.75
N LEU A 799 2.28 -14.09 -1.50
CA LEU A 799 1.59 -14.74 -2.59
C LEU A 799 2.54 -14.93 -3.77
N ILE A 800 2.33 -16.01 -4.52
CA ILE A 800 3.02 -16.37 -5.77
C ILE A 800 2.03 -17.05 -6.72
N TYR A 801 2.16 -16.87 -8.04
CA TYR A 801 1.24 -17.50 -9.02
C TYR A 801 1.96 -18.35 -10.07
N PRO A 802 2.72 -19.37 -9.66
CA PRO A 802 3.42 -20.26 -10.59
C PRO A 802 2.44 -21.14 -11.37
N PRO A 803 2.80 -21.58 -12.60
CA PRO A 803 2.03 -22.59 -13.31
C PRO A 803 2.08 -23.93 -12.55
N ALA A 804 1.06 -24.78 -12.75
CA ALA A 804 0.96 -26.06 -12.05
C ALA A 804 2.16 -27.02 -12.30
N SER A 805 2.85 -26.85 -13.44
CA SER A 805 4.04 -27.61 -13.81
C SER A 805 5.33 -27.15 -13.11
N ALA A 806 5.32 -26.00 -12.45
CA ALA A 806 6.49 -25.48 -11.74
C ALA A 806 6.55 -26.06 -10.33
N THR A 807 7.09 -27.28 -10.23
CA THR A 807 7.21 -28.05 -8.98
C THR A 807 8.63 -28.16 -8.47
N GLY A 808 9.63 -27.85 -9.29
CA GLY A 808 11.02 -28.16 -8.97
C GLY A 808 11.62 -27.29 -7.86
N VAL A 809 12.69 -27.82 -7.25
CA VAL A 809 13.54 -27.11 -6.31
C VAL A 809 14.98 -27.05 -6.83
N ALA A 810 15.60 -25.88 -6.78
CA ALA A 810 17.01 -25.67 -7.10
C ALA A 810 17.77 -25.02 -5.94
N THR A 811 19.09 -25.17 -5.92
CA THR A 811 20.00 -24.37 -5.07
C THR A 811 20.66 -23.29 -5.91
N TYR A 812 21.04 -22.17 -5.32
CA TYR A 812 21.78 -21.12 -6.02
C TYR A 812 22.86 -20.45 -5.15
N ALA A 813 23.82 -19.81 -5.81
CA ALA A 813 24.78 -18.89 -5.18
C ALA A 813 25.07 -17.68 -6.09
N VAL A 814 25.31 -16.51 -5.50
CA VAL A 814 25.64 -15.24 -6.18
C VAL A 814 26.92 -14.66 -5.58
N GLY A 815 27.77 -14.06 -6.42
CA GLY A 815 28.97 -13.33 -5.97
C GLY A 815 30.04 -14.22 -5.32
N GLY A 816 30.02 -15.53 -5.57
CA GLY A 816 30.98 -16.48 -5.00
C GLY A 816 30.42 -17.90 -4.91
N THR A 817 31.08 -18.77 -4.16
CA THR A 817 30.70 -20.18 -3.98
C THR A 817 30.20 -20.42 -2.57
N ALA A 818 28.99 -20.96 -2.43
CA ALA A 818 28.49 -21.38 -1.13
C ALA A 818 29.14 -22.70 -0.72
N LYS A 819 29.47 -22.82 0.57
CA LYS A 819 30.07 -24.04 1.14
C LYS A 819 29.07 -25.20 1.09
N ALA A 820 27.80 -24.93 1.39
CA ALA A 820 26.73 -25.90 1.32
C ALA A 820 25.35 -25.22 1.22
N VAL A 821 24.42 -25.86 0.51
CA VAL A 821 22.99 -25.65 0.69
C VAL A 821 22.36 -27.03 0.87
N ASP A 822 21.84 -27.30 2.06
CA ASP A 822 21.12 -28.54 2.39
C ASP A 822 19.61 -28.25 2.39
N VAL A 823 18.85 -29.06 1.67
CA VAL A 823 17.39 -28.91 1.49
C VAL A 823 16.70 -30.20 1.92
N LYS A 824 15.63 -30.08 2.70
CA LYS A 824 14.75 -31.19 3.06
C LYS A 824 13.30 -30.79 2.79
N VAL A 825 12.63 -31.56 1.94
CA VAL A 825 11.22 -31.36 1.57
C VAL A 825 10.39 -32.41 2.31
N THR A 826 9.36 -31.97 3.02
CA THR A 826 8.36 -32.83 3.65
C THR A 826 6.99 -32.46 3.10
N PRO A 827 6.33 -33.33 2.32
CA PRO A 827 5.01 -33.04 1.77
C PRO A 827 3.97 -32.76 2.85
N LEU A 828 3.09 -31.79 2.59
CA LEU A 828 1.89 -31.49 3.36
C LEU A 828 0.69 -32.06 2.60
N ARG A 829 -0.11 -32.92 3.25
CA ARG A 829 -1.35 -33.49 2.70
C ARG A 829 -2.51 -33.17 3.64
N PRO A 830 -3.07 -31.96 3.52
CA PRO A 830 -4.30 -31.57 4.21
C PRO A 830 -5.53 -32.30 3.64
#